data_AF-A0A9E6MQ03-F1
#
_entry.id   AF-A0A9E6MQ03-F1
#
_cell.length_a   1.000
_cell.length_b   1.000
_cell.length_c   1.000
_cell.angle_alpha   90.00
_cell.angle_beta   90.00
_cell.angle_gamma   90.00
#
_symmetry.space_group_name_H-M   'P 1'
#
loop_
_entity.id
_entity.type
_entity.pdbx_description
1 polymer ?
#
loop_
_entity_poly.entity_id
_entity_poly.type
_entity_poly.pdbx_seq_one_letter_code
_entity_poly.pdbx_strand_id
1 'polypeptide(L)'
;MSETKQLVFHDSETDLDVLIEQAHKNPHALEASDVTVIDGGRAIAGESWGQKLAPYQSWTQGPAKGFESGTDGDLYPVGVLGMGLDEDRFNQLLDQAKGLGGGVELSGGAAVLEKRAQGLAGADLIGVRRDKDGYVVASVDVRGMAEALGVTKDLVIELPAYIDGVPVTRIAAEAFARRHVQGIGVRLLVVPDTVRNIGANAFLALSVGFIHLGAGVEHIGEQRCDLAGTSPRLAGRAYGTSPKNPRFFAQDGSLFERAASKAPAATAAEAAESARAAKSLASAAAEAPADLVFHACPYCETEVVPPFVRNVRAAAFAEGCQPPSLVRCGAALRRVEAKTWDDAVWICPPKAPASALLSRRGVRLASENAVQVDGCWYDFSEDEATLVAGPPKPASVSASFARLAAARAAGVREGDAARATLSPKEAAAKAAYEFAAAGQAGVPVEDTATFVGEVLSLPVAVAGKPLVRIGPRALPWAPATVVVPPTVRTIERENTCKSTLHLVLSEGLQEIGQHCFCSRKLQEPVRVPRTVRWIGPGSFEYAQVVLGDGALVAHVSSSQMDSCFWPEPHAGDAAAPFAVSALFNLAAYDDQLLRQSRLPDPMGALLHRLASDVPLDDAIRKALVRQLQSDALREKAMEAVAREGSRHTVERLLKAGFIDDATFDRQIELLRRANRADCVAFLMEQRHEQPKPTSSRARFAL
;
A
#
# COMPACT_ATOMS: atom_id res chain seq x y z
N MET A 1 -48.93 25.67 -10.31
CA MET A 1 -48.18 25.56 -9.03
C MET A 1 -47.75 24.11 -8.93
N SER A 2 -46.50 23.66 -8.95
CA SER A 2 -45.17 24.28 -8.84
C SER A 2 -44.23 23.41 -9.69
N GLU A 3 -43.57 23.99 -10.69
CA GLU A 3 -42.66 23.29 -11.62
C GLU A 3 -41.19 23.42 -11.16
N THR A 4 -40.93 23.72 -9.87
CA THR A 4 -39.66 24.34 -9.44
C THR A 4 -39.04 23.84 -8.13
N LYS A 5 -39.50 22.72 -7.55
CA LYS A 5 -38.96 22.18 -6.28
C LYS A 5 -38.15 20.87 -6.42
N GLN A 6 -37.73 20.48 -7.62
CA GLN A 6 -36.99 19.22 -7.82
C GLN A 6 -35.48 19.47 -7.76
N LEU A 7 -34.90 19.43 -6.55
CA LEU A 7 -33.45 19.54 -6.32
C LEU A 7 -32.63 18.38 -6.89
N VAL A 8 -33.30 17.24 -7.08
CA VAL A 8 -32.68 16.01 -7.60
C VAL A 8 -33.56 15.44 -8.70
N PHE A 9 -32.95 15.12 -9.82
CA PHE A 9 -33.62 14.51 -10.97
C PHE A 9 -32.68 13.53 -11.67
N HIS A 10 -33.25 12.68 -12.53
CA HIS A 10 -32.49 11.73 -13.35
C HIS A 10 -32.21 12.35 -14.72
N ASP A 11 -30.95 12.37 -15.13
CA ASP A 11 -30.53 12.79 -16.47
C ASP A 11 -29.23 12.09 -16.88
N SER A 12 -29.32 11.24 -17.91
CA SER A 12 -28.19 10.47 -18.45
C SER A 12 -27.64 11.01 -19.78
N GLU A 13 -28.32 11.98 -20.41
CA GLU A 13 -28.07 12.34 -21.82
C GLU A 13 -27.63 13.79 -22.02
N THR A 14 -28.15 14.73 -21.22
CA THR A 14 -27.92 16.17 -21.40
C THR A 14 -26.48 16.51 -21.07
N ASP A 15 -25.82 17.34 -21.88
CA ASP A 15 -24.45 17.80 -21.61
C ASP A 15 -24.32 18.45 -20.22
N LEU A 16 -23.23 18.18 -19.52
CA LEU A 16 -23.01 18.70 -18.16
C LEU A 16 -22.99 20.22 -18.13
N ASP A 17 -22.42 20.88 -19.16
CA ASP A 17 -22.35 22.34 -19.22
C ASP A 17 -23.74 22.97 -19.33
N VAL A 18 -24.66 22.30 -20.06
CA VAL A 18 -26.06 22.75 -20.18
C VAL A 18 -26.78 22.66 -18.83
N LEU A 19 -26.62 21.54 -18.11
CA LEU A 19 -27.21 21.35 -16.78
C LEU A 19 -26.65 22.37 -15.78
N ILE A 20 -25.34 22.59 -15.79
CA ILE A 20 -24.67 23.59 -14.93
C ILE A 20 -25.18 25.00 -15.24
N GLU A 21 -25.32 25.36 -16.51
CA GLU A 21 -25.87 26.66 -16.90
C GLU A 21 -27.32 26.84 -16.42
N GLN A 22 -28.14 25.80 -16.50
CA GLN A 22 -29.53 25.84 -16.04
C GLN A 22 -29.61 26.01 -14.53
N ALA A 23 -28.83 25.24 -13.77
CA ALA A 23 -28.76 25.30 -12.32
C ALA A 23 -28.37 26.70 -11.81
N HIS A 24 -27.42 27.36 -12.49
CA HIS A 24 -26.99 28.73 -12.13
C HIS A 24 -27.96 29.82 -12.60
N LYS A 25 -28.70 29.61 -13.70
CA LYS A 25 -29.74 30.55 -14.17
C LYS A 25 -30.96 30.52 -13.24
N ASN A 26 -31.29 29.35 -12.69
CA ASN A 26 -32.47 29.13 -11.86
C ASN A 26 -32.09 28.55 -10.49
N PRO A 27 -31.41 29.33 -9.61
CA PRO A 27 -30.97 28.82 -8.33
C PRO A 27 -32.15 28.40 -7.45
N HIS A 28 -32.11 27.18 -6.92
CA HIS A 28 -33.17 26.66 -6.08
C HIS A 28 -33.26 27.38 -4.73
N ALA A 29 -34.47 27.76 -4.35
CA ALA A 29 -34.81 28.31 -3.05
C ALA A 29 -35.83 27.40 -2.36
N LEU A 30 -35.55 27.02 -1.12
CA LEU A 30 -36.43 26.18 -0.30
C LEU A 30 -37.10 27.00 0.79
N GLU A 31 -38.24 26.51 1.26
CA GLU A 31 -38.92 27.04 2.45
C GLU A 31 -38.45 26.26 3.70
N ALA A 32 -38.56 26.84 4.90
CA ALA A 32 -38.22 26.13 6.15
C ALA A 32 -39.02 24.83 6.34
N SER A 33 -40.19 24.70 5.73
CA SER A 33 -40.98 23.45 5.75
C SER A 33 -40.39 22.34 4.89
N ASP A 34 -39.47 22.65 3.97
CA ASP A 34 -38.84 21.69 3.06
C ASP A 34 -37.49 21.16 3.62
N VAL A 35 -37.08 21.60 4.82
CA VAL A 35 -35.79 21.24 5.42
C VAL A 35 -35.92 20.91 6.91
N THR A 36 -35.07 20.03 7.39
CA THR A 36 -34.96 19.74 8.82
C THR A 36 -33.96 20.69 9.46
N VAL A 37 -34.42 21.61 10.31
CA VAL A 37 -33.51 22.48 11.07
C VAL A 37 -32.96 21.71 12.28
N ILE A 38 -31.65 21.47 12.28
CA ILE A 38 -30.95 20.75 13.34
C ILE A 38 -30.44 21.76 14.38
N ASP A 39 -31.02 21.73 15.58
CA ASP A 39 -30.54 22.50 16.74
C ASP A 39 -29.22 21.90 17.27
N GLY A 40 -28.10 22.32 16.66
CA GLY A 40 -26.76 21.96 17.09
C GLY A 40 -26.03 23.14 17.73
N GLY A 41 -25.54 22.95 18.97
CA GLY A 41 -24.78 23.94 19.74
C GLY A 41 -23.64 24.59 18.93
N ARG A 42 -23.44 25.89 19.18
CA ARG A 42 -22.47 26.78 18.49
C ARG A 42 -21.09 26.12 18.36
N ALA A 43 -20.57 26.02 17.15
CA ALA A 43 -19.19 25.62 16.92
C ALA A 43 -18.24 26.74 17.41
N ILE A 44 -17.33 26.42 18.33
CA ILE A 44 -16.17 27.24 18.68
C ILE A 44 -15.02 26.86 17.74
N ALA A 45 -14.22 27.84 17.32
CA ALA A 45 -13.06 27.60 16.48
C ALA A 45 -12.06 26.67 17.19
N GLY A 46 -11.75 25.51 16.57
CA GLY A 46 -10.66 24.63 16.98
C GLY A 46 -11.02 23.26 17.57
N GLU A 47 -12.29 22.84 17.63
CA GLU A 47 -12.62 21.51 18.17
C GLU A 47 -12.52 20.38 17.13
N SER A 48 -11.65 19.41 17.41
CA SER A 48 -11.72 18.06 16.87
C SER A 48 -12.91 17.34 17.50
N TRP A 49 -13.87 16.92 16.67
CA TRP A 49 -15.03 16.17 17.17
C TRP A 49 -14.64 14.74 17.52
N GLY A 50 -14.47 14.48 18.81
CA GLY A 50 -14.76 13.16 19.37
C GLY A 50 -16.26 12.90 19.29
N GLN A 51 -16.64 11.70 18.85
CA GLN A 51 -18.03 11.30 18.62
C GLN A 51 -18.90 11.55 19.87
N LYS A 52 -19.91 12.43 19.75
CA LYS A 52 -21.14 12.30 20.52
C LYS A 52 -22.22 11.80 19.57
N LEU A 53 -22.42 10.48 19.60
CA LEU A 53 -23.55 9.81 18.98
C LEU A 53 -24.85 10.47 19.49
N ALA A 54 -25.77 10.76 18.57
CA ALA A 54 -27.16 11.04 18.95
C ALA A 54 -27.75 9.78 19.64
N PRO A 55 -28.71 9.92 20.58
CA PRO A 55 -29.27 8.77 21.28
C PRO A 55 -29.97 7.83 20.30
N TYR A 56 -29.45 6.62 20.16
CA TYR A 56 -29.97 5.58 19.29
C TYR A 56 -31.04 4.76 20.04
N GLN A 57 -32.31 4.83 19.62
CA GLN A 57 -33.45 4.25 20.35
C GLN A 57 -33.79 2.78 20.03
N SER A 58 -33.06 2.06 19.18
CA SER A 58 -33.47 0.70 18.75
C SER A 58 -32.86 -0.47 19.55
N TRP A 59 -32.26 -0.22 20.73
CA TRP A 59 -31.71 -1.29 21.59
C TRP A 59 -32.57 -1.61 22.83
N THR A 60 -33.80 -1.11 22.93
CA THR A 60 -34.74 -1.51 23.99
C THR A 60 -35.66 -2.66 23.59
N GLN A 61 -35.50 -3.22 22.40
CA GLN A 61 -36.11 -4.52 22.09
C GLN A 61 -35.08 -5.59 22.43
N GLY A 62 -35.35 -6.33 23.50
CA GLY A 62 -34.59 -7.53 23.84
C GLY A 62 -34.50 -8.51 22.66
N PRO A 63 -33.60 -9.49 22.72
CA PRO A 63 -33.36 -10.40 21.61
C PRO A 63 -34.67 -11.02 21.11
N ALA A 64 -34.82 -11.10 19.79
CA ALA A 64 -35.93 -11.83 19.19
C ALA A 64 -35.97 -13.26 19.74
N LYS A 65 -37.17 -13.76 20.07
CA LYS A 65 -37.39 -15.13 20.57
C LYS A 65 -36.63 -16.14 19.71
N GLY A 66 -35.69 -16.87 20.32
CA GLY A 66 -34.94 -17.95 19.67
C GLY A 66 -33.42 -17.94 19.87
N PHE A 67 -32.84 -16.91 20.50
CA PHE A 67 -31.39 -16.81 20.76
C PHE A 67 -31.10 -16.60 22.25
N GLU A 68 -31.50 -17.55 23.10
CA GLU A 68 -31.36 -17.44 24.57
C GLU A 68 -30.05 -18.02 25.13
N SER A 69 -29.12 -18.51 24.31
CA SER A 69 -27.81 -18.97 24.81
C SER A 69 -26.68 -18.69 23.83
N GLY A 70 -25.99 -17.57 24.05
CA GLY A 70 -24.69 -17.28 23.45
C GLY A 70 -23.94 -16.36 24.39
N THR A 71 -22.85 -16.85 24.97
CA THR A 71 -21.96 -16.10 25.85
C THR A 71 -21.27 -14.96 25.11
N ASP A 72 -21.11 -13.86 25.83
CA ASP A 72 -20.39 -12.62 25.50
C ASP A 72 -19.18 -12.81 24.58
N GLY A 73 -19.11 -12.10 23.44
CA GLY A 73 -17.84 -11.87 22.74
C GLY A 73 -17.77 -11.97 21.21
N ASP A 74 -18.81 -12.37 20.48
CA ASP A 74 -18.68 -12.59 19.02
C ASP A 74 -19.21 -11.42 18.18
N LEU A 75 -18.31 -10.49 17.84
CA LEU A 75 -18.49 -9.54 16.74
C LEU A 75 -17.79 -10.05 15.47
N TYR A 76 -18.49 -10.86 14.67
CA TYR A 76 -18.28 -11.04 13.22
C TYR A 76 -19.65 -11.37 12.58
N PRO A 77 -19.98 -10.85 11.36
CA PRO A 77 -19.10 -10.96 10.20
C PRO A 77 -19.14 -9.76 9.21
N VAL A 78 -18.00 -9.10 9.01
CA VAL A 78 -17.67 -8.49 7.71
C VAL A 78 -16.20 -8.83 7.44
N GLY A 79 -15.96 -9.84 6.61
CA GLY A 79 -14.61 -10.16 6.16
C GLY A 79 -14.18 -11.63 6.32
N VAL A 80 -15.00 -12.59 5.87
CA VAL A 80 -14.51 -13.93 5.49
C VAL A 80 -15.32 -14.40 4.28
N LEU A 81 -15.00 -13.87 3.09
CA LEU A 81 -15.31 -14.54 1.83
C LEU A 81 -13.96 -14.84 1.18
N GLY A 82 -13.50 -16.05 1.40
CA GLY A 82 -12.21 -16.53 0.93
C GLY A 82 -11.44 -17.25 2.03
N MET A 83 -12.00 -18.36 2.52
CA MET A 83 -11.28 -19.56 3.00
C MET A 83 -12.31 -20.66 3.32
N GLY A 84 -12.33 -21.73 2.52
CA GLY A 84 -12.71 -23.08 2.98
C GLY A 84 -14.19 -23.51 2.99
N LEU A 85 -15.07 -22.95 2.14
CA LEU A 85 -16.38 -23.55 1.88
C LEU A 85 -16.34 -24.33 0.57
N ASP A 86 -16.80 -25.58 0.61
CA ASP A 86 -16.99 -26.44 -0.55
C ASP A 86 -18.13 -25.92 -1.44
N GLU A 87 -17.99 -26.08 -2.76
CA GLU A 87 -18.90 -25.51 -3.78
C GLU A 87 -20.35 -25.97 -3.58
N ASP A 88 -20.57 -27.18 -3.07
CA ASP A 88 -21.90 -27.73 -2.81
C ASP A 88 -22.62 -27.01 -1.67
N ARG A 89 -21.88 -26.62 -0.63
CA ARG A 89 -22.44 -25.90 0.52
C ARG A 89 -22.68 -24.43 0.21
N PHE A 90 -21.85 -23.86 -0.67
CA PHE A 90 -22.08 -22.52 -1.23
C PHE A 90 -23.34 -22.47 -2.09
N ASN A 91 -23.54 -23.47 -2.96
CA ASN A 91 -24.73 -23.56 -3.81
C ASN A 91 -26.01 -23.84 -3.00
N GLN A 92 -25.95 -24.63 -1.93
CA GLN A 92 -27.08 -24.81 -1.01
C GLN A 92 -27.50 -23.52 -0.28
N LEU A 93 -26.53 -22.70 0.14
CA LEU A 93 -26.83 -21.39 0.76
C LEU A 93 -27.44 -20.41 -0.25
N LEU A 94 -27.02 -20.48 -1.51
CA LEU A 94 -27.61 -19.72 -2.61
C LEU A 94 -29.04 -20.16 -2.94
N ASP A 95 -29.33 -21.47 -2.90
CA ASP A 95 -30.68 -21.99 -3.11
C ASP A 95 -31.60 -21.73 -1.90
N GLN A 96 -31.08 -21.74 -0.67
CA GLN A 96 -31.84 -21.29 0.51
C GLN A 96 -32.19 -19.81 0.45
N ALA A 97 -31.29 -18.96 -0.07
CA ALA A 97 -31.56 -17.54 -0.29
C ALA A 97 -32.58 -17.31 -1.42
N LYS A 98 -32.61 -18.16 -2.45
CA LYS A 98 -33.62 -18.13 -3.52
C LYS A 98 -34.98 -18.68 -3.08
N GLY A 99 -35.01 -19.64 -2.15
CA GLY A 99 -36.24 -20.23 -1.59
C GLY A 99 -37.06 -19.28 -0.71
N LEU A 100 -36.50 -18.16 -0.25
CA LEU A 100 -37.21 -17.12 0.51
C LEU A 100 -37.92 -16.08 -0.39
N GLY A 101 -37.88 -16.25 -1.71
CA GLY A 101 -38.55 -15.39 -2.70
C GLY A 101 -39.98 -15.80 -3.08
N GLY A 102 -40.65 -16.65 -2.30
CA GLY A 102 -41.99 -17.16 -2.60
C GLY A 102 -43.08 -16.65 -1.66
N GLY A 103 -43.87 -15.68 -2.13
CA GLY A 103 -45.25 -15.35 -1.71
C GLY A 103 -45.61 -15.47 -0.23
N VAL A 104 -45.45 -14.39 0.53
CA VAL A 104 -46.23 -14.16 1.76
C VAL A 104 -47.25 -13.06 1.47
N GLU A 105 -48.52 -13.43 1.41
CA GLU A 105 -49.64 -12.50 1.41
C GLU A 105 -49.62 -11.67 2.70
N LEU A 106 -49.28 -10.38 2.58
CA LEU A 106 -49.33 -9.41 3.66
C LEU A 106 -50.77 -8.90 3.85
N SER A 107 -51.66 -9.73 4.40
CA SER A 107 -52.91 -9.23 4.99
C SER A 107 -52.59 -8.55 6.34
N GLY A 108 -52.19 -7.28 6.25
CA GLY A 108 -51.85 -6.43 7.41
C GLY A 108 -50.89 -5.29 7.11
N GLY A 109 -50.23 -5.30 5.94
CA GLY A 109 -49.28 -4.26 5.51
C GLY A 109 -49.94 -2.98 4.99
N ALA A 110 -51.18 -3.04 4.48
CA ALA A 110 -51.82 -1.89 3.83
C ALA A 110 -52.07 -0.71 4.80
N ALA A 111 -52.46 -0.95 6.06
CA ALA A 111 -52.71 0.12 7.03
C ALA A 111 -51.42 0.71 7.64
N VAL A 112 -50.33 -0.05 7.65
CA VAL A 112 -48.99 0.42 8.10
C VAL A 112 -48.27 1.16 6.95
N LEU A 113 -48.50 0.75 5.71
CA LEU A 113 -48.04 1.44 4.51
C LEU A 113 -48.86 2.72 4.24
N GLU A 114 -50.17 2.75 4.49
CA GLU A 114 -50.98 3.99 4.42
C GLU A 114 -50.56 5.01 5.50
N LYS A 115 -50.19 4.56 6.70
CA LYS A 115 -49.64 5.47 7.74
C LYS A 115 -48.21 5.94 7.47
N ARG A 116 -47.40 5.19 6.71
CA ARG A 116 -46.08 5.64 6.23
C ARG A 116 -46.15 6.48 4.95
N ALA A 117 -47.18 6.28 4.12
CA ALA A 117 -47.44 7.09 2.93
C ALA A 117 -48.05 8.46 3.25
N GLN A 118 -48.64 8.63 4.44
CA GLN A 118 -49.17 9.93 4.91
C GLN A 118 -48.14 10.81 5.65
N GLY A 119 -46.84 10.47 5.61
CA GLY A 119 -45.78 11.17 6.36
C GLY A 119 -44.50 11.49 5.60
N LEU A 120 -44.46 11.40 4.26
CA LEU A 120 -43.34 11.91 3.45
C LEU A 120 -43.75 13.23 2.77
N ALA A 121 -44.00 14.25 3.59
CA ALA A 121 -43.81 15.62 3.14
C ALA A 121 -42.28 15.85 3.05
N GLY A 122 -41.80 16.55 2.03
CA GLY A 122 -40.36 16.68 1.69
C GLY A 122 -39.43 17.35 2.73
N ALA A 123 -39.84 17.44 4.00
CA ALA A 123 -39.16 18.13 5.10
C ALA A 123 -37.92 17.40 5.67
N ASP A 124 -37.75 16.10 5.40
CA ASP A 124 -36.78 15.25 6.11
C ASP A 124 -35.51 14.89 5.32
N LEU A 125 -35.39 15.33 4.06
CA LEU A 125 -34.30 14.90 3.16
C LEU A 125 -33.07 15.82 3.18
N ILE A 126 -33.20 17.06 3.68
CA ILE A 126 -32.07 17.99 3.83
C ILE A 126 -32.06 18.54 5.26
N GLY A 127 -31.01 18.19 6.00
CA GLY A 127 -30.75 18.72 7.32
C GLY A 127 -29.88 19.97 7.23
N VAL A 128 -30.35 21.07 7.82
CA VAL A 128 -29.64 22.35 7.82
C VAL A 128 -29.46 22.90 9.22
N ARG A 129 -28.40 23.68 9.41
CA ARG A 129 -28.14 24.40 10.65
C ARG A 129 -27.99 25.89 10.36
N ARG A 130 -28.56 26.73 11.22
CA ARG A 130 -28.40 28.18 11.11
C ARG A 130 -27.06 28.62 11.71
N ASP A 131 -26.28 29.37 10.94
CA ASP A 131 -25.03 30.00 11.36
C ASP A 131 -25.15 31.54 11.22
N LYS A 132 -24.15 32.29 11.70
CA LYS A 132 -24.17 33.76 11.68
C LYS A 132 -24.28 34.33 10.26
N ASP A 133 -23.66 33.65 9.30
CA ASP A 133 -23.50 34.13 7.93
C ASP A 133 -24.49 33.46 6.94
N GLY A 134 -25.39 32.59 7.42
CA GLY A 134 -26.36 31.87 6.58
C GLY A 134 -26.66 30.46 7.05
N TYR A 135 -27.18 29.63 6.16
CA TYR A 135 -27.44 28.21 6.44
C TYR A 135 -26.24 27.32 6.10
N VAL A 136 -26.06 26.28 6.90
CA VAL A 136 -25.09 25.21 6.70
C VAL A 136 -25.84 23.94 6.34
N VAL A 137 -25.51 23.32 5.21
CA VAL A 137 -26.00 21.98 4.87
C VAL A 137 -25.26 20.96 5.73
N ALA A 138 -25.99 20.32 6.64
CA ALA A 138 -25.46 19.36 7.60
C ALA A 138 -25.71 17.90 7.19
N SER A 139 -26.79 17.62 6.47
CA SER A 139 -27.07 16.31 5.88
C SER A 139 -27.91 16.40 4.62
N VAL A 140 -27.65 15.53 3.64
CA VAL A 140 -28.45 15.37 2.42
C VAL A 140 -28.74 13.88 2.24
N ASP A 141 -30.02 13.50 2.33
CA ASP A 141 -30.50 12.12 2.12
C ASP A 141 -30.77 11.82 0.65
N VAL A 142 -29.68 11.64 -0.09
CA VAL A 142 -29.71 11.31 -1.53
C VAL A 142 -30.41 9.97 -1.75
N ARG A 143 -30.29 9.04 -0.81
CA ARG A 143 -30.98 7.74 -0.88
C ARG A 143 -32.48 7.91 -0.79
N GLY A 144 -32.98 8.67 0.18
CA GLY A 144 -34.42 8.98 0.27
C GLY A 144 -34.93 9.69 -1.00
N MET A 145 -34.15 10.62 -1.55
CA MET A 145 -34.47 11.30 -2.82
C MET A 145 -34.51 10.32 -4.01
N ALA A 146 -33.54 9.40 -4.09
CA ALA A 146 -33.45 8.38 -5.13
C ALA A 146 -34.62 7.37 -5.05
N GLU A 147 -34.99 6.95 -3.83
CA GLU A 147 -36.13 6.07 -3.57
C GLU A 147 -37.44 6.74 -4.01
N ALA A 148 -37.60 8.05 -3.78
CA ALA A 148 -38.76 8.82 -4.24
C ALA A 148 -38.85 8.93 -5.78
N LEU A 149 -37.70 8.98 -6.46
CA LEU A 149 -37.62 9.02 -7.92
C LEU A 149 -37.72 7.63 -8.58
N GLY A 150 -37.52 6.56 -7.79
CA GLY A 150 -37.41 5.19 -8.32
C GLY A 150 -36.15 4.95 -9.15
N VAL A 151 -35.12 5.78 -8.99
CA VAL A 151 -33.89 5.75 -9.80
C VAL A 151 -32.66 5.84 -8.91
N THR A 152 -31.67 4.97 -9.15
CA THR A 152 -30.47 4.85 -8.29
C THR A 152 -29.16 5.19 -9.00
N LYS A 153 -29.21 5.65 -10.25
CA LYS A 153 -28.03 6.01 -11.07
C LYS A 153 -28.32 7.29 -11.85
N ASP A 154 -27.26 7.91 -12.35
CA ASP A 154 -27.34 9.09 -13.23
C ASP A 154 -28.18 10.24 -12.65
N LEU A 155 -28.13 10.38 -11.33
CA LEU A 155 -28.79 11.49 -10.63
C LEU A 155 -27.99 12.78 -10.79
N VAL A 156 -28.69 13.86 -11.00
CA VAL A 156 -28.20 15.24 -10.92
C VAL A 156 -28.71 15.84 -9.62
N ILE A 157 -27.82 16.43 -8.83
CA ILE A 157 -28.13 17.06 -7.55
C ILE A 157 -27.77 18.54 -7.63
N GLU A 158 -28.76 19.40 -7.49
CA GLU A 158 -28.59 20.85 -7.41
C GLU A 158 -28.85 21.29 -5.96
N LEU A 159 -27.79 21.72 -5.27
CA LEU A 159 -27.95 22.15 -3.87
C LEU A 159 -28.69 23.49 -3.80
N PRO A 160 -29.56 23.68 -2.80
CA PRO A 160 -30.33 24.91 -2.65
C PRO A 160 -29.39 26.10 -2.37
N ALA A 161 -29.60 27.20 -3.09
CA ALA A 161 -28.87 28.43 -2.88
C ALA A 161 -29.40 29.22 -1.69
N TYR A 162 -30.71 29.13 -1.41
CA TYR A 162 -31.41 29.86 -0.36
C TYR A 162 -32.40 28.97 0.40
N ILE A 163 -32.59 29.28 1.68
CA ILE A 163 -33.64 28.70 2.54
C ILE A 163 -34.32 29.87 3.25
N ASP A 164 -35.62 30.06 3.06
CA ASP A 164 -36.38 31.24 3.51
C ASP A 164 -35.70 32.57 3.13
N GLY A 165 -35.14 32.63 1.92
CA GLY A 165 -34.40 33.81 1.43
C GLY A 165 -33.03 34.04 2.08
N VAL A 166 -32.61 33.21 3.04
CA VAL A 166 -31.27 33.26 3.64
C VAL A 166 -30.32 32.37 2.84
N PRO A 167 -29.13 32.85 2.46
CA PRO A 167 -28.21 32.06 1.64
C PRO A 167 -27.65 30.85 2.38
N VAL A 168 -27.46 29.76 1.64
CA VAL A 168 -26.68 28.60 2.08
C VAL A 168 -25.20 28.91 1.86
N THR A 169 -24.44 29.07 2.93
CA THR A 169 -23.05 29.54 2.86
C THR A 169 -22.01 28.47 3.15
N ARG A 170 -22.42 27.30 3.64
CA ARG A 170 -21.48 26.22 4.01
C ARG A 170 -22.05 24.83 3.77
N ILE A 171 -21.17 23.90 3.40
CA ILE A 171 -21.41 22.45 3.39
C ILE A 171 -20.57 21.82 4.51
N ALA A 172 -21.19 21.04 5.39
CA ALA A 172 -20.49 20.37 6.48
C ALA A 172 -19.64 19.17 5.99
N ALA A 173 -18.65 18.77 6.80
CA ALA A 173 -17.75 17.64 6.52
C ALA A 173 -18.46 16.29 6.31
N GLU A 174 -19.66 16.11 6.87
CA GLU A 174 -20.44 14.87 6.77
C GLU A 174 -21.80 15.09 6.08
N ALA A 175 -21.93 16.17 5.28
CA ALA A 175 -23.17 16.49 4.59
C ALA A 175 -23.70 15.30 3.76
N PHE A 176 -22.80 14.51 3.17
CA PHE A 176 -23.13 13.30 2.42
C PHE A 176 -22.64 12.04 3.14
N ALA A 177 -23.09 11.82 4.38
CA ALA A 177 -22.72 10.64 5.15
C ALA A 177 -23.09 9.32 4.45
N ARG A 178 -22.26 8.27 4.58
CA ARG A 178 -22.43 6.96 3.90
C ARG A 178 -23.85 6.41 3.92
N ARG A 179 -24.51 6.45 5.08
CA ARG A 179 -25.89 5.92 5.27
C ARG A 179 -26.93 6.59 4.36
N HIS A 180 -26.68 7.82 3.93
CA HIS A 180 -27.59 8.66 3.14
C HIS A 180 -27.30 8.62 1.63
N VAL A 181 -26.23 7.96 1.19
CA VAL A 181 -25.78 7.98 -0.22
C VAL A 181 -25.44 6.60 -0.78
N GLN A 182 -25.40 5.57 0.07
CA GLN A 182 -25.01 4.22 -0.31
C GLN A 182 -25.96 3.62 -1.37
N GLY A 183 -25.36 3.06 -2.42
CA GLY A 183 -26.08 2.40 -3.51
C GLY A 183 -26.54 3.37 -4.61
N ILE A 184 -26.26 4.67 -4.48
CA ILE A 184 -26.74 5.69 -5.40
C ILE A 184 -25.60 6.29 -6.22
N GLY A 185 -25.70 6.17 -7.54
CA GLY A 185 -24.79 6.78 -8.50
C GLY A 185 -25.24 8.19 -8.88
N VAL A 186 -24.36 9.17 -8.66
CA VAL A 186 -24.60 10.58 -8.97
C VAL A 186 -23.71 10.98 -10.14
N ARG A 187 -24.32 11.53 -11.18
CA ARG A 187 -23.62 12.02 -12.35
C ARG A 187 -23.02 13.40 -12.10
N LEU A 188 -23.84 14.31 -11.58
CA LEU A 188 -23.49 15.72 -11.37
C LEU A 188 -23.96 16.21 -10.00
N LEU A 189 -23.08 16.91 -9.28
CA LEU A 189 -23.42 17.71 -8.10
C LEU A 189 -23.10 19.18 -8.38
N VAL A 190 -24.10 20.05 -8.34
CA VAL A 190 -23.94 21.51 -8.48
C VAL A 190 -23.95 22.16 -7.10
N VAL A 191 -22.82 22.78 -6.74
CA VAL A 191 -22.70 23.63 -5.56
C VAL A 191 -23.02 25.08 -5.96
N PRO A 192 -24.02 25.73 -5.35
CA PRO A 192 -24.47 27.05 -5.76
C PRO A 192 -23.47 28.16 -5.42
N ASP A 193 -23.61 29.30 -6.10
CA ASP A 193 -22.75 30.49 -5.95
C ASP A 193 -22.77 31.09 -4.52
N THR A 194 -23.77 30.78 -3.70
CA THR A 194 -23.88 31.26 -2.32
C THR A 194 -22.95 30.56 -1.34
N VAL A 195 -22.49 29.33 -1.66
CA VAL A 195 -21.64 28.54 -0.77
C VAL A 195 -20.22 29.09 -0.77
N ARG A 196 -19.72 29.43 0.43
CA ARG A 196 -18.35 29.91 0.65
C ARG A 196 -17.40 28.85 1.17
N ASN A 197 -17.88 27.93 2.01
CA ASN A 197 -17.03 26.99 2.73
C ASN A 197 -17.52 25.55 2.59
N ILE A 198 -16.64 24.63 2.20
CA ILE A 198 -16.91 23.19 2.12
C ILE A 198 -16.03 22.48 3.14
N GLY A 199 -16.64 21.75 4.07
CA GLY A 199 -15.95 20.97 5.10
C GLY A 199 -15.11 19.84 4.52
N ALA A 200 -14.05 19.43 5.23
CA ALA A 200 -13.22 18.32 4.81
C ALA A 200 -14.04 17.03 4.63
N ASN A 201 -13.78 16.30 3.55
CA ASN A 201 -14.42 15.02 3.21
C ASN A 201 -15.94 15.08 3.06
N ALA A 202 -16.52 16.26 2.83
CA ALA A 202 -17.94 16.45 2.54
C ALA A 202 -18.45 15.50 1.43
N PHE A 203 -17.61 15.20 0.43
CA PHE A 203 -17.96 14.36 -0.72
C PHE A 203 -17.29 12.96 -0.71
N LEU A 204 -16.73 12.52 0.43
CA LEU A 204 -15.95 11.29 0.53
C LEU A 204 -16.77 10.04 0.19
N ALA A 205 -17.98 9.95 0.72
CA ALA A 205 -18.84 8.78 0.55
C ALA A 205 -19.74 8.84 -0.69
N LEU A 206 -19.87 10.03 -1.29
CA LEU A 206 -20.77 10.26 -2.42
C LEU A 206 -20.18 9.63 -3.68
N SER A 207 -20.91 8.71 -4.31
CA SER A 207 -20.54 8.17 -5.63
C SER A 207 -20.87 9.18 -6.74
N VAL A 208 -20.20 10.33 -6.74
CA VAL A 208 -20.35 11.40 -7.74
C VAL A 208 -19.22 11.42 -8.77
N GLY A 209 -19.59 11.47 -10.06
CA GLY A 209 -18.67 11.57 -11.20
C GLY A 209 -18.18 12.99 -11.49
N PHE A 210 -19.06 14.00 -11.39
CA PHE A 210 -18.69 15.40 -11.64
C PHE A 210 -19.21 16.33 -10.55
N ILE A 211 -18.36 17.20 -10.02
CA ILE A 211 -18.74 18.22 -9.03
C ILE A 211 -18.47 19.61 -9.60
N HIS A 212 -19.51 20.44 -9.72
CA HIS A 212 -19.37 21.83 -10.12
C HIS A 212 -19.37 22.76 -8.91
N LEU A 213 -18.35 23.60 -8.77
CA LEU A 213 -18.21 24.58 -7.70
C LEU A 213 -18.68 25.98 -8.12
N GLY A 214 -19.60 26.58 -7.36
CA GLY A 214 -20.07 27.94 -7.58
C GLY A 214 -19.01 29.04 -7.40
N ALA A 215 -19.35 30.24 -7.84
CA ALA A 215 -18.47 31.42 -7.83
C ALA A 215 -18.05 31.87 -6.43
N GLY A 216 -18.88 31.63 -5.41
CA GLY A 216 -18.63 32.07 -4.03
C GLY A 216 -17.72 31.17 -3.22
N VAL A 217 -17.31 30.00 -3.73
CA VAL A 217 -16.51 29.04 -2.94
C VAL A 217 -15.13 29.63 -2.66
N GLU A 218 -14.87 29.90 -1.39
CA GLU A 218 -13.65 30.49 -0.86
C GLU A 218 -12.78 29.46 -0.16
N HIS A 219 -13.32 28.43 0.50
CA HIS A 219 -12.52 27.38 1.12
C HIS A 219 -13.09 26.00 0.87
N ILE A 220 -12.21 25.06 0.57
CA ILE A 220 -12.50 23.62 0.49
C ILE A 220 -11.54 22.89 1.42
N GLY A 221 -12.09 22.20 2.42
CA GLY A 221 -11.32 21.26 3.24
C GLY A 221 -10.83 20.09 2.39
N GLU A 222 -9.86 19.32 2.90
CA GLU A 222 -9.32 18.14 2.22
C GLU A 222 -10.45 17.21 1.75
N GLN A 223 -10.51 16.89 0.45
CA GLN A 223 -11.52 15.99 -0.13
C GLN A 223 -10.84 14.72 -0.62
N ARG A 224 -10.72 13.71 0.25
CA ARG A 224 -10.27 12.40 -0.21
C ARG A 224 -11.31 11.76 -1.12
N CYS A 225 -10.83 11.06 -2.13
CA CYS A 225 -11.65 10.31 -3.06
C CYS A 225 -11.12 8.88 -3.12
N ASP A 226 -11.91 7.90 -2.68
CA ASP A 226 -11.61 6.49 -2.83
C ASP A 226 -12.62 5.87 -3.81
N LEU A 227 -12.17 5.57 -5.02
CA LEU A 227 -13.03 5.06 -6.08
C LEU A 227 -13.61 3.67 -5.73
N ALA A 228 -12.84 2.88 -4.98
CA ALA A 228 -13.25 1.54 -4.55
C ALA A 228 -14.13 1.56 -3.28
N GLY A 229 -13.99 2.62 -2.46
CA GLY A 229 -14.70 2.80 -1.20
C GLY A 229 -16.12 3.37 -1.29
N THR A 230 -16.55 3.78 -2.50
CA THR A 230 -17.90 4.29 -2.77
C THR A 230 -18.85 3.17 -3.23
N SER A 231 -20.16 3.40 -3.08
CA SER A 231 -21.21 2.48 -3.51
C SER A 231 -22.29 3.24 -4.28
N PRO A 232 -22.48 2.99 -5.59
CA PRO A 232 -21.68 2.09 -6.44
C PRO A 232 -20.21 2.55 -6.55
N ARG A 233 -19.33 1.68 -7.05
CA ARG A 233 -17.91 2.05 -7.25
C ARG A 233 -17.81 3.12 -8.34
N LEU A 234 -17.04 4.16 -8.06
CA LEU A 234 -16.78 5.24 -9.01
C LEU A 234 -15.82 4.78 -10.11
N ALA A 235 -16.18 5.07 -11.36
CA ALA A 235 -15.28 4.90 -12.50
C ALA A 235 -14.23 6.03 -12.58
N GLY A 236 -14.62 7.24 -12.15
CA GLY A 236 -13.83 8.44 -12.23
C GLY A 236 -14.47 9.58 -11.43
N ARG A 237 -13.71 10.66 -11.23
CA ARG A 237 -14.20 11.91 -10.64
C ARG A 237 -13.50 13.08 -11.30
N ALA A 238 -14.28 14.11 -11.59
CA ALA A 238 -13.82 15.38 -12.12
C ALA A 238 -14.52 16.55 -11.40
N TYR A 239 -13.91 17.73 -11.51
CA TYR A 239 -14.42 18.98 -11.00
C TYR A 239 -14.58 20.00 -12.14
N GLY A 240 -15.62 20.81 -12.01
CA GLY A 240 -15.80 22.07 -12.72
C GLY A 240 -15.86 23.22 -11.71
N THR A 241 -15.58 24.43 -12.16
CA THR A 241 -15.76 25.65 -11.36
C THR A 241 -16.43 26.73 -12.18
N SER A 242 -17.23 27.57 -11.55
CA SER A 242 -17.71 28.80 -12.16
C SER A 242 -16.52 29.64 -12.65
N PRO A 243 -16.51 30.13 -13.91
CA PRO A 243 -15.45 31.00 -14.42
C PRO A 243 -15.27 32.30 -13.63
N LYS A 244 -16.28 32.68 -12.84
CA LYS A 244 -16.27 33.86 -11.97
C LYS A 244 -15.63 33.62 -10.61
N ASN A 245 -15.27 32.37 -10.27
CA ASN A 245 -14.66 32.07 -8.98
C ASN A 245 -13.25 32.69 -8.92
N PRO A 246 -12.98 33.59 -7.96
CA PRO A 246 -11.71 34.30 -7.89
C PRO A 246 -10.56 33.43 -7.35
N ARG A 247 -10.86 32.32 -6.67
CA ARG A 247 -9.87 31.53 -5.92
C ARG A 247 -9.63 30.15 -6.51
N PHE A 248 -10.65 29.48 -7.00
CA PHE A 248 -10.54 28.16 -7.61
C PHE A 248 -10.79 28.23 -9.11
N PHE A 249 -10.13 27.35 -9.85
CA PHE A 249 -10.43 27.11 -11.26
C PHE A 249 -10.29 25.62 -11.57
N ALA A 250 -11.02 25.16 -12.57
CA ALA A 250 -10.89 23.81 -13.09
C ALA A 250 -10.26 23.84 -14.49
N GLN A 251 -9.39 22.87 -14.77
CA GLN A 251 -8.84 22.62 -16.10
C GLN A 251 -8.75 21.11 -16.30
N ASP A 252 -9.27 20.61 -17.42
CA ASP A 252 -9.28 19.17 -17.76
C ASP A 252 -9.87 18.29 -16.63
N GLY A 253 -10.92 18.79 -15.98
CA GLY A 253 -11.58 18.13 -14.84
C GLY A 253 -10.80 18.16 -13.52
N SER A 254 -9.59 18.72 -13.50
CA SER A 254 -8.77 18.87 -12.30
C SER A 254 -9.03 20.21 -11.61
N LEU A 255 -9.01 20.23 -10.28
CA LEU A 255 -9.28 21.41 -9.46
C LEU A 255 -7.98 22.04 -8.96
N PHE A 256 -7.86 23.35 -9.17
CA PHE A 256 -6.71 24.15 -8.76
C PHE A 256 -7.15 25.30 -7.86
N GLU A 257 -6.32 25.64 -6.89
CA GLU A 257 -6.44 26.87 -6.10
C GLU A 257 -5.36 27.86 -6.54
N ARG A 258 -5.76 29.07 -6.91
CA ARG A 258 -4.83 30.13 -7.28
C ARG A 258 -3.93 30.46 -6.09
N ALA A 259 -2.61 30.55 -6.32
CA ALA A 259 -1.71 31.00 -5.28
C ALA A 259 -2.12 32.43 -4.86
N ALA A 260 -2.22 32.68 -3.56
CA ALA A 260 -2.53 34.01 -3.06
C ALA A 260 -1.53 35.01 -3.64
N SER A 261 -1.99 35.94 -4.47
CA SER A 261 -1.18 37.11 -4.78
C SER A 261 -1.04 37.89 -3.48
N LYS A 262 0.20 38.13 -3.03
CA LYS A 262 0.44 39.25 -2.11
C LYS A 262 0.22 40.53 -2.93
N ALA A 263 -1.03 40.90 -3.17
CA ALA A 263 -1.37 42.21 -3.70
C ALA A 263 -1.64 43.16 -2.51
N PRO A 264 -0.99 44.34 -2.47
CA PRO A 264 -1.36 45.37 -1.50
C PRO A 264 -2.79 45.83 -1.76
N ALA A 265 -3.51 46.23 -0.71
CA ALA A 265 -4.91 46.64 -0.77
C ALA A 265 -5.13 47.72 -1.84
N ALA A 266 -5.83 47.37 -2.92
CA ALA A 266 -6.16 48.26 -4.04
C ALA A 266 -7.53 48.93 -3.83
N THR A 267 -7.68 50.16 -4.34
CA THR A 267 -8.86 51.01 -4.12
C THR A 267 -10.00 50.70 -5.10
N ALA A 268 -11.22 51.14 -4.78
CA ALA A 268 -12.45 50.82 -5.53
C ALA A 268 -12.45 51.23 -7.02
N ALA A 269 -11.55 52.12 -7.45
CA ALA A 269 -11.39 52.50 -8.85
C ALA A 269 -10.58 51.47 -9.66
N GLU A 270 -9.60 50.81 -9.04
CA GLU A 270 -8.74 49.78 -9.66
C GLU A 270 -9.48 48.43 -9.80
N ALA A 271 -10.50 48.20 -8.96
CA ALA A 271 -11.40 47.04 -9.05
C ALA A 271 -12.28 47.05 -10.33
N ALA A 272 -12.68 48.23 -10.80
CA ALA A 272 -13.49 48.38 -12.02
C ALA A 272 -12.67 48.19 -13.31
N GLU A 273 -11.39 48.58 -13.30
CA GLU A 273 -10.46 48.35 -14.40
C GLU A 273 -9.97 46.88 -14.43
N SER A 274 -9.79 46.27 -13.26
CA SER A 274 -9.54 44.82 -13.09
C SER A 274 -10.69 43.94 -13.61
N ALA A 275 -11.94 44.41 -13.48
CA ALA A 275 -13.12 43.72 -14.04
C ALA A 275 -13.17 43.79 -15.59
N ARG A 276 -12.59 44.82 -16.21
CA ARG A 276 -12.46 44.94 -17.67
C ARG A 276 -11.30 44.08 -18.21
N ALA A 277 -10.22 43.96 -17.43
CA ALA A 277 -9.12 43.01 -17.69
C ALA A 277 -9.56 41.54 -17.56
N ALA A 278 -10.52 41.22 -16.68
CA ALA A 278 -11.06 39.87 -16.50
C ALA A 278 -11.66 39.26 -17.78
N LYS A 279 -12.15 40.07 -18.73
CA LYS A 279 -12.64 39.61 -20.04
C LYS A 279 -11.50 39.20 -21.01
N SER A 280 -10.28 39.66 -20.77
CA SER A 280 -9.06 39.27 -21.50
C SER A 280 -8.30 38.12 -20.85
N LEU A 281 -8.65 37.72 -19.62
CA LEU A 281 -7.91 36.73 -18.82
C LEU A 281 -8.29 35.26 -19.10
N ALA A 282 -9.37 35.00 -19.84
CA ALA A 282 -9.84 33.63 -20.09
C ALA A 282 -8.82 32.77 -20.86
N SER A 283 -7.89 33.37 -21.63
CA SER A 283 -6.78 32.65 -22.26
C SER A 283 -5.43 32.84 -21.55
N ALA A 284 -5.31 33.79 -20.61
CA ALA A 284 -4.06 34.10 -19.90
C ALA A 284 -4.01 33.51 -18.46
N ALA A 285 -5.13 33.00 -17.95
CA ALA A 285 -5.24 32.43 -16.60
C ALA A 285 -4.50 31.08 -16.42
N ALA A 286 -4.08 30.44 -17.51
CA ALA A 286 -3.42 29.13 -17.52
C ALA A 286 -1.93 29.15 -17.09
N GLU A 287 -1.35 30.33 -16.83
CA GLU A 287 0.08 30.46 -16.46
C GLU A 287 0.31 30.96 -15.02
N ALA A 288 -0.74 31.34 -14.30
CA ALA A 288 -0.61 31.82 -12.93
C ALA A 288 -0.29 30.67 -11.94
N PRO A 289 0.59 30.87 -10.96
CA PRO A 289 0.96 29.82 -10.02
C PRO A 289 -0.25 29.34 -9.22
N ALA A 290 -0.39 28.02 -9.06
CA ALA A 290 -1.52 27.40 -8.39
C ALA A 290 -1.13 26.17 -7.57
N ASP A 291 -2.01 25.79 -6.64
CA ASP A 291 -1.96 24.52 -5.92
C ASP A 291 -2.94 23.52 -6.57
N LEU A 292 -2.48 22.31 -6.87
CA LEU A 292 -3.34 21.22 -7.31
C LEU A 292 -4.10 20.67 -6.09
N VAL A 293 -5.42 20.86 -6.09
CA VAL A 293 -6.33 20.45 -5.01
C VAL A 293 -6.89 19.06 -5.28
N PHE A 294 -7.20 18.76 -6.54
CA PHE A 294 -7.69 17.45 -7.00
C PHE A 294 -7.29 17.22 -8.46
N HIS A 295 -6.72 16.07 -8.77
CA HIS A 295 -6.41 15.62 -10.13
C HIS A 295 -7.53 14.71 -10.61
N ALA A 296 -8.05 14.98 -11.81
CA ALA A 296 -9.10 14.16 -12.41
C ALA A 296 -8.65 12.70 -12.53
N CYS A 297 -9.56 11.77 -12.26
CA CYS A 297 -9.31 10.34 -12.36
C CYS A 297 -10.40 9.67 -13.21
N PRO A 298 -10.12 8.55 -13.91
CA PRO A 298 -8.92 7.69 -13.81
C PRO A 298 -7.67 8.31 -14.44
N TYR A 299 -6.49 7.81 -14.05
CA TYR A 299 -5.20 8.31 -14.54
C TYR A 299 -4.73 7.58 -15.80
N CYS A 300 -4.02 8.32 -16.65
CA CYS A 300 -3.24 7.78 -17.75
C CYS A 300 -1.98 7.09 -17.23
N GLU A 301 -1.34 6.27 -18.08
CA GLU A 301 -0.06 5.66 -17.75
C GLU A 301 1.04 6.70 -17.52
N THR A 302 1.01 7.77 -18.30
CA THR A 302 1.88 8.94 -18.16
C THR A 302 1.04 10.16 -17.79
N GLU A 303 1.36 10.76 -16.66
CA GLU A 303 0.72 11.97 -16.16
C GLU A 303 1.69 13.16 -16.20
N VAL A 304 1.15 14.35 -16.43
CA VAL A 304 1.92 15.59 -16.44
C VAL A 304 1.33 16.52 -15.40
N VAL A 305 2.12 16.83 -14.36
CA VAL A 305 1.79 17.90 -13.43
C VAL A 305 2.00 19.23 -14.17
N PRO A 306 0.95 20.07 -14.34
CA PRO A 306 1.07 21.28 -15.13
C PRO A 306 2.19 22.21 -14.64
N PRO A 307 2.90 22.91 -15.54
CA PRO A 307 4.11 23.66 -15.20
C PRO A 307 3.87 24.84 -14.25
N PHE A 308 2.64 25.35 -14.17
CA PHE A 308 2.27 26.42 -13.24
C PHE A 308 2.01 25.92 -11.80
N VAL A 309 1.85 24.60 -11.60
CA VAL A 309 1.57 24.02 -10.28
C VAL A 309 2.79 24.16 -9.37
N ARG A 310 2.57 24.75 -8.19
CA ARG A 310 3.58 24.95 -7.15
C ARG A 310 3.49 23.89 -6.06
N ASN A 311 2.28 23.53 -5.65
CA ASN A 311 2.07 22.53 -4.62
C ASN A 311 1.00 21.52 -5.03
N VAL A 312 1.21 20.25 -4.71
CA VAL A 312 0.19 19.19 -4.82
C VAL A 312 -0.28 18.85 -3.41
N ARG A 313 -1.57 19.01 -3.12
CA ARG A 313 -2.15 18.79 -1.79
C ARG A 313 -2.25 17.31 -1.42
N ALA A 314 -2.40 17.03 -0.13
CA ALA A 314 -2.41 15.66 0.41
C ALA A 314 -3.48 14.73 -0.24
N ALA A 315 -4.66 15.27 -0.55
CA ALA A 315 -5.76 14.54 -1.18
C ALA A 315 -5.92 14.82 -2.69
N ALA A 316 -4.89 15.38 -3.34
CA ALA A 316 -4.97 15.71 -4.76
C ALA A 316 -5.13 14.48 -5.64
N PHE A 317 -4.61 13.33 -5.22
CA PHE A 317 -4.69 12.09 -5.98
C PHE A 317 -5.66 11.13 -5.28
N ALA A 318 -6.73 10.76 -5.97
CA ALA A 318 -7.67 9.72 -5.59
C ALA A 318 -6.98 8.36 -5.32
N GLU A 319 -7.58 7.62 -4.39
CA GLU A 319 -7.26 6.25 -3.99
C GLU A 319 -8.19 5.26 -4.72
N GLY A 320 -7.85 3.96 -4.69
CA GLY A 320 -8.67 2.91 -5.32
C GLY A 320 -8.58 2.85 -6.85
N CYS A 321 -7.83 3.74 -7.50
CA CYS A 321 -7.46 3.68 -8.91
C CYS A 321 -6.01 3.22 -9.13
N GLN A 322 -5.70 2.82 -10.36
CA GLN A 322 -4.32 2.51 -10.75
C GLN A 322 -3.51 3.81 -10.83
N PRO A 323 -2.40 3.94 -10.09
CA PRO A 323 -1.51 5.10 -10.24
C PRO A 323 -0.83 5.09 -11.61
N PRO A 324 -0.36 6.26 -12.09
CA PRO A 324 0.45 6.32 -13.30
C PRO A 324 1.79 5.58 -13.13
N SER A 325 2.33 5.08 -14.23
CA SER A 325 3.68 4.52 -14.27
C SER A 325 4.73 5.64 -14.30
N LEU A 326 4.43 6.76 -14.97
CA LEU A 326 5.34 7.89 -15.20
C LEU A 326 4.64 9.21 -14.87
N VAL A 327 5.34 10.09 -14.16
CA VAL A 327 4.89 11.45 -13.84
C VAL A 327 5.95 12.44 -14.28
N ARG A 328 5.55 13.45 -15.06
CA ARG A 328 6.42 14.57 -15.43
C ARG A 328 6.00 15.82 -14.68
N CYS A 329 6.96 16.59 -14.17
CA CYS A 329 6.66 17.86 -13.52
C CYS A 329 7.62 18.97 -13.92
N GLY A 330 7.15 20.23 -13.86
CA GLY A 330 7.97 21.40 -14.18
C GLY A 330 8.89 21.86 -13.05
N ALA A 331 9.90 22.67 -13.38
CA ALA A 331 10.86 23.23 -12.43
C ALA A 331 10.24 24.15 -11.34
N ALA A 332 8.99 24.54 -11.55
CA ALA A 332 8.23 25.39 -10.65
C ALA A 332 7.72 24.66 -9.40
N LEU A 333 7.63 23.33 -9.44
CA LEU A 333 7.03 22.49 -8.41
C LEU A 333 7.85 22.53 -7.12
N ARG A 334 7.21 22.90 -6.02
CA ARG A 334 7.85 23.12 -4.71
C ARG A 334 7.61 21.99 -3.74
N ARG A 335 6.40 21.43 -3.72
CA ARG A 335 6.00 20.44 -2.73
C ARG A 335 4.92 19.50 -3.28
N VAL A 336 5.04 18.22 -2.97
CA VAL A 336 4.02 17.21 -3.24
C VAL A 336 3.68 16.55 -1.92
N GLU A 337 2.48 16.79 -1.40
CA GLU A 337 2.03 16.21 -0.13
C GLU A 337 1.33 14.86 -0.32
N ALA A 338 0.67 14.67 -1.47
CA ALA A 338 0.12 13.39 -1.86
C ALA A 338 1.23 12.33 -1.95
N LYS A 339 0.94 11.13 -1.44
CA LYS A 339 1.87 9.99 -1.37
C LYS A 339 1.45 8.82 -2.26
N THR A 340 0.25 8.86 -2.83
CA THR A 340 -0.32 7.76 -3.61
C THR A 340 0.46 7.44 -4.89
N TRP A 341 1.26 8.39 -5.39
CA TRP A 341 2.11 8.23 -6.57
C TRP A 341 3.60 8.10 -6.23
N ASP A 342 3.97 7.77 -4.99
CA ASP A 342 5.37 7.64 -4.58
C ASP A 342 6.10 6.47 -5.27
N ASP A 343 5.34 5.49 -5.76
CA ASP A 343 5.84 4.36 -6.55
C ASP A 343 5.86 4.64 -8.07
N ALA A 344 5.33 5.77 -8.54
CA ALA A 344 5.48 6.15 -9.94
C ALA A 344 6.93 6.62 -10.20
N VAL A 345 7.38 6.55 -11.46
CA VAL A 345 8.65 7.18 -11.86
C VAL A 345 8.40 8.66 -12.08
N TRP A 346 9.13 9.53 -11.38
CA TRP A 346 9.00 10.99 -11.49
C TRP A 346 10.17 11.57 -12.28
N ILE A 347 9.87 12.11 -13.46
CA ILE A 347 10.79 12.96 -14.21
C ILE A 347 10.70 14.38 -13.63
N CYS A 348 11.62 14.68 -12.72
CA CYS A 348 11.63 15.92 -11.96
C CYS A 348 12.92 16.69 -12.21
N PRO A 349 12.87 17.90 -12.78
CA PRO A 349 14.06 18.71 -12.99
C PRO A 349 14.82 18.92 -11.66
N PRO A 350 16.15 18.75 -11.62
CA PRO A 350 16.93 18.88 -10.38
C PRO A 350 16.85 20.29 -9.78
N LYS A 351 16.51 21.31 -10.59
CA LYS A 351 16.28 22.68 -10.15
C LYS A 351 14.93 22.87 -9.41
N ALA A 352 14.01 21.91 -9.51
CA ALA A 352 12.73 21.99 -8.83
C ALA A 352 12.92 21.82 -7.31
N PRO A 353 12.40 22.73 -6.46
CA PRO A 353 12.52 22.57 -5.01
C PRO A 353 11.88 21.27 -4.48
N ALA A 354 10.89 20.73 -5.18
CA ALA A 354 10.28 19.45 -4.85
C ALA A 354 11.24 18.26 -5.00
N SER A 355 12.23 18.32 -5.89
CA SER A 355 13.13 17.20 -6.19
C SER A 355 13.85 16.68 -4.95
N ALA A 356 14.44 17.58 -4.15
CA ALA A 356 15.11 17.21 -2.90
C ALA A 356 14.15 16.62 -1.85
N LEU A 357 12.91 17.11 -1.79
CA LEU A 357 11.90 16.60 -0.86
C LEU A 357 11.40 15.21 -1.27
N LEU A 358 11.16 15.00 -2.55
CA LEU A 358 10.76 13.71 -3.13
C LEU A 358 11.86 12.66 -2.94
N SER A 359 13.12 13.03 -3.18
CA SER A 359 14.29 12.18 -2.95
C SER A 359 14.39 11.73 -1.48
N ARG A 360 14.26 12.67 -0.52
CA ARG A 360 14.25 12.36 0.91
C ARG A 360 13.09 11.44 1.32
N ARG A 361 11.94 11.54 0.64
CA ARG A 361 10.78 10.66 0.83
C ARG A 361 10.95 9.27 0.19
N GLY A 362 11.99 9.07 -0.62
CA GLY A 362 12.24 7.80 -1.32
C GLY A 362 11.36 7.60 -2.56
N VAL A 363 10.89 8.69 -3.18
CA VAL A 363 10.19 8.64 -4.47
C VAL A 363 11.20 8.31 -5.56
N ARG A 364 10.77 7.52 -6.56
CA ARG A 364 11.59 7.14 -7.71
C ARG A 364 11.80 8.34 -8.63
N LEU A 365 12.93 9.01 -8.50
CA LEU A 365 13.29 10.14 -9.36
C LEU A 365 14.15 9.66 -10.54
N ALA A 366 13.91 10.26 -11.69
CA ALA A 366 14.65 10.05 -12.92
C ALA A 366 14.90 11.39 -13.62
N SER A 367 16.00 11.46 -14.38
CA SER A 367 16.29 12.56 -15.29
C SER A 367 15.44 12.45 -16.57
N GLU A 368 15.48 13.49 -17.41
CA GLU A 368 14.80 13.50 -18.72
C GLU A 368 15.35 12.44 -19.68
N ASN A 369 16.53 11.89 -19.41
CA ASN A 369 17.17 10.86 -20.22
C ASN A 369 16.70 9.44 -19.87
N ALA A 370 15.80 9.26 -18.90
CA ALA A 370 15.37 7.94 -18.49
C ALA A 370 14.63 7.20 -19.62
N VAL A 371 14.94 5.92 -19.76
CA VAL A 371 14.40 5.04 -20.81
C VAL A 371 13.74 3.84 -20.16
N GLN A 372 12.62 3.42 -20.73
CA GLN A 372 11.95 2.18 -20.36
C GLN A 372 12.41 1.03 -21.28
N VAL A 373 12.88 -0.06 -20.69
CA VAL A 373 13.31 -1.29 -21.38
C VAL A 373 12.72 -2.47 -20.62
N ASP A 374 11.96 -3.33 -21.31
CA ASP A 374 11.34 -4.56 -20.76
C ASP A 374 10.54 -4.33 -19.46
N GLY A 375 9.79 -3.23 -19.42
CA GLY A 375 8.97 -2.83 -18.26
C GLY A 375 9.75 -2.23 -17.10
N CYS A 376 11.08 -2.12 -17.19
CA CYS A 376 11.95 -1.47 -16.22
C CYS A 376 12.34 -0.07 -16.69
N TRP A 377 12.47 0.88 -15.76
CA TRP A 377 12.96 2.23 -16.00
C TRP A 377 14.41 2.36 -15.58
N TYR A 378 15.25 2.83 -16.51
CA TYR A 378 16.66 3.11 -16.29
C TYR A 378 16.93 4.59 -16.53
N ASP A 379 17.75 5.18 -15.67
CA ASP A 379 18.28 6.53 -15.81
C ASP A 379 19.79 6.50 -15.97
N PHE A 380 20.37 7.57 -16.52
CA PHE A 380 21.76 7.59 -16.95
C PHE A 380 22.50 8.80 -16.41
N SER A 381 23.66 8.56 -15.81
CA SER A 381 24.71 9.58 -15.62
C SER A 381 25.63 9.61 -16.84
N GLU A 382 26.72 10.39 -16.81
CA GLU A 382 27.67 10.46 -17.93
C GLU A 382 28.17 9.07 -18.35
N ASP A 383 28.52 8.19 -17.40
CA ASP A 383 29.13 6.88 -17.68
C ASP A 383 28.37 5.66 -17.11
N GLU A 384 27.32 5.83 -16.32
CA GLU A 384 26.66 4.72 -15.60
C GLU A 384 25.15 4.71 -15.78
N ALA A 385 24.56 3.51 -15.71
CA ALA A 385 23.11 3.30 -15.66
C ALA A 385 22.64 3.01 -14.23
N THR A 386 21.46 3.52 -13.89
CA THR A 386 20.75 3.29 -12.63
C THR A 386 19.36 2.73 -12.90
N LEU A 387 19.00 1.62 -12.27
CA LEU A 387 17.61 1.13 -12.28
C LEU A 387 16.76 2.00 -11.36
N VAL A 388 15.79 2.74 -11.92
CA VAL A 388 14.89 3.63 -11.18
C VAL A 388 13.61 2.92 -10.76
N ALA A 389 13.08 2.05 -11.63
CA ALA A 389 11.92 1.22 -11.32
C ALA A 389 12.05 -0.13 -12.03
N GLY A 390 11.79 -1.23 -11.33
CA GLY A 390 11.64 -2.53 -11.96
C GLY A 390 10.26 -2.73 -12.59
N PRO A 391 9.93 -3.97 -12.97
CA PRO A 391 8.68 -4.27 -13.65
C PRO A 391 7.47 -3.92 -12.77
N PRO A 392 6.34 -3.53 -13.38
CA PRO A 392 5.14 -3.16 -12.64
C PRO A 392 4.63 -4.34 -11.82
N LYS A 393 3.96 -4.03 -10.71
CA LYS A 393 3.32 -5.03 -9.87
C LYS A 393 2.37 -5.89 -10.72
N PRO A 394 2.47 -7.23 -10.67
CA PRO A 394 1.50 -8.08 -11.36
C PRO A 394 0.09 -7.79 -10.84
N ALA A 395 -0.88 -7.69 -11.75
CA ALA A 395 -2.26 -7.44 -11.37
C ALA A 395 -2.73 -8.54 -10.42
N SER A 396 -3.30 -8.16 -9.27
CA SER A 396 -3.91 -9.14 -8.38
C SER A 396 -5.07 -9.84 -9.09
N VAL A 397 -5.34 -11.10 -8.74
CA VAL A 397 -6.46 -11.87 -9.30
C VAL A 397 -7.76 -11.07 -9.20
N SER A 398 -8.02 -10.42 -8.06
CA SER A 398 -9.18 -9.55 -7.85
C SER A 398 -9.17 -8.29 -8.73
N ALA A 399 -8.00 -7.69 -8.98
CA ALA A 399 -7.87 -6.54 -9.89
C ALA A 399 -8.07 -6.95 -11.35
N SER A 400 -7.59 -8.13 -11.75
CA SER A 400 -7.85 -8.70 -13.08
C SER A 400 -9.34 -9.00 -13.28
N PHE A 401 -10.00 -9.59 -12.28
CA PHE A 401 -11.46 -9.79 -12.30
C PHE A 401 -12.24 -8.47 -12.31
N ALA A 402 -11.83 -7.48 -11.52
CA ALA A 402 -12.46 -6.17 -11.53
C ALA A 402 -12.30 -5.45 -12.88
N ARG A 403 -11.12 -5.55 -13.52
CA ARG A 403 -10.87 -5.03 -14.87
C ARG A 403 -11.74 -5.74 -15.91
N LEU A 404 -11.83 -7.08 -15.87
CA LEU A 404 -12.71 -7.85 -16.76
C LEU A 404 -14.18 -7.49 -16.55
N ALA A 405 -14.62 -7.35 -15.31
CA ALA A 405 -15.99 -6.92 -14.99
C ALA A 405 -16.27 -5.49 -15.49
N ALA A 406 -15.33 -4.56 -15.35
CA ALA A 406 -15.44 -3.19 -15.86
C ALA A 406 -15.45 -3.14 -17.39
N ALA A 407 -14.60 -3.93 -18.06
CA ALA A 407 -14.58 -4.04 -19.52
C ALA A 407 -15.87 -4.63 -20.08
N ARG A 408 -16.45 -5.63 -19.39
CA ARG A 408 -17.76 -6.21 -19.71
C ARG A 408 -18.89 -5.19 -19.51
N ALA A 409 -18.84 -4.40 -18.45
CA ALA A 409 -19.79 -3.31 -18.23
C ALA A 409 -19.69 -2.20 -19.29
N ALA A 410 -18.51 -2.01 -19.90
CA ALA A 410 -18.24 -1.05 -20.98
C ALA A 410 -18.47 -1.61 -22.39
N GLY A 411 -18.95 -2.85 -22.55
CA GLY A 411 -19.33 -3.43 -23.85
C GLY A 411 -18.16 -3.77 -24.79
N VAL A 412 -16.93 -3.91 -24.29
CA VAL A 412 -15.76 -4.25 -25.11
C VAL A 412 -15.70 -5.77 -25.36
N ARG A 413 -15.66 -6.18 -26.63
CA ARG A 413 -15.57 -7.60 -27.04
C ARG A 413 -14.22 -8.22 -26.66
N GLU A 414 -14.27 -9.30 -25.88
CA GLU A 414 -13.12 -10.10 -25.43
C GLU A 414 -12.53 -10.94 -26.57
N GLY A 415 -11.28 -10.65 -26.94
CA GLY A 415 -10.35 -11.58 -27.57
C GLY A 415 -9.01 -11.43 -26.85
N ASP A 416 -8.40 -12.53 -26.42
CA ASP A 416 -7.04 -12.64 -25.85
C ASP A 416 -6.85 -12.46 -24.33
N ALA A 417 -7.80 -12.88 -23.49
CA ALA A 417 -7.62 -12.91 -22.04
C ALA A 417 -7.86 -14.28 -21.41
N ALA A 418 -7.16 -15.33 -21.84
CA ALA A 418 -7.11 -16.60 -21.12
C ALA A 418 -5.82 -17.38 -21.39
N ARG A 419 -4.81 -17.23 -20.52
CA ARG A 419 -3.85 -18.29 -20.13
C ARG A 419 -2.88 -17.77 -19.06
N ALA A 420 -3.11 -18.13 -17.81
CA ALA A 420 -2.08 -18.15 -16.78
C ALA A 420 -2.44 -19.19 -15.72
N THR A 421 -2.16 -20.46 -16.01
CA THR A 421 -2.19 -21.57 -15.06
C THR A 421 -0.96 -21.50 -14.15
N LEU A 422 -1.20 -21.55 -12.83
CA LEU A 422 -0.18 -21.72 -11.79
C LEU A 422 0.21 -23.21 -11.74
N SER A 423 1.43 -23.56 -12.16
CA SER A 423 2.18 -24.79 -11.79
C SER A 423 3.56 -24.96 -12.48
N PRO A 424 3.95 -24.25 -13.55
CA PRO A 424 5.33 -24.30 -14.09
C PRO A 424 6.34 -23.33 -13.43
N LYS A 425 5.88 -22.58 -12.44
CA LYS A 425 6.44 -21.32 -11.93
C LYS A 425 7.71 -21.51 -11.09
N GLU A 426 7.61 -22.35 -10.07
CA GLU A 426 8.70 -22.66 -9.14
C GLU A 426 9.84 -23.44 -9.80
N ALA A 427 9.53 -24.27 -10.82
CA ALA A 427 10.53 -25.03 -11.56
C ALA A 427 11.39 -24.14 -12.47
N ALA A 428 10.78 -23.16 -13.16
CA ALA A 428 11.52 -22.19 -13.97
C ALA A 428 12.36 -21.25 -13.10
N ALA A 429 11.81 -20.82 -11.95
CA ALA A 429 12.50 -20.00 -10.96
C ALA A 429 13.74 -20.71 -10.38
N LYS A 430 13.61 -22.00 -10.06
CA LYS A 430 14.71 -22.86 -9.59
C LYS A 430 15.77 -23.12 -10.66
N ALA A 431 15.36 -23.39 -11.91
CA ALA A 431 16.31 -23.61 -13.01
C ALA A 431 17.13 -22.35 -13.34
N ALA A 432 16.52 -21.17 -13.30
CA ALA A 432 17.24 -19.91 -13.47
C ALA A 432 18.20 -19.62 -12.32
N TYR A 433 17.82 -19.98 -11.08
CA TYR A 433 18.69 -19.90 -9.91
C TYR A 433 19.89 -20.85 -10.02
N GLU A 434 19.67 -22.12 -10.39
CA GLU A 434 20.75 -23.10 -10.57
C GLU A 434 21.71 -22.69 -11.69
N PHE A 435 21.19 -22.15 -12.80
CA PHE A 435 22.01 -21.62 -13.90
C PHE A 435 22.86 -20.41 -13.46
N ALA A 436 22.28 -19.46 -12.74
CA ALA A 436 23.00 -18.29 -12.23
C ALA A 436 24.02 -18.65 -11.14
N ALA A 437 23.71 -19.63 -10.28
CA ALA A 437 24.58 -20.11 -9.20
C ALA A 437 25.76 -20.96 -9.71
N ALA A 438 25.66 -21.56 -10.91
CA ALA A 438 26.67 -22.48 -11.47
C ALA A 438 27.91 -21.79 -12.07
N GLY A 439 27.97 -20.46 -12.15
CA GLY A 439 29.24 -19.72 -12.37
C GLY A 439 30.07 -20.17 -13.59
N GLN A 440 29.47 -20.39 -14.76
CA GLN A 440 30.25 -20.48 -16.01
C GLN A 440 30.51 -19.08 -16.56
N ALA A 441 31.71 -18.58 -16.26
CA ALA A 441 32.31 -17.44 -16.94
C ALA A 441 32.36 -17.70 -18.46
N GLY A 442 31.75 -16.80 -19.25
CA GLY A 442 31.98 -16.71 -20.69
C GLY A 442 30.92 -17.32 -21.60
N VAL A 443 29.72 -16.75 -21.62
CA VAL A 443 28.81 -16.79 -22.80
C VAL A 443 28.23 -15.37 -22.93
N PRO A 444 28.17 -14.76 -24.13
CA PRO A 444 27.73 -13.37 -24.26
C PRO A 444 26.26 -13.29 -23.86
N VAL A 445 26.00 -12.62 -22.73
CA VAL A 445 24.67 -12.17 -22.36
C VAL A 445 24.33 -11.08 -23.38
N GLU A 446 23.51 -11.42 -24.37
CA GLU A 446 22.98 -10.42 -25.30
C GLU A 446 22.34 -9.27 -24.50
N ASP A 447 22.61 -8.04 -24.93
CA ASP A 447 22.42 -6.73 -24.30
C ASP A 447 20.97 -6.34 -23.88
N THR A 448 20.16 -7.27 -23.36
CA THR A 448 18.73 -7.05 -23.11
C THR A 448 18.27 -7.63 -21.77
N ALA A 449 17.43 -6.87 -21.06
CA ALA A 449 16.84 -7.29 -19.79
C ALA A 449 15.77 -8.35 -20.06
N THR A 450 16.08 -9.64 -19.97
CA THR A 450 15.05 -10.66 -20.23
C THR A 450 14.10 -10.78 -19.02
N PHE A 451 12.94 -10.13 -19.09
CA PHE A 451 11.83 -10.42 -18.19
C PHE A 451 11.05 -11.64 -18.72
N VAL A 452 11.35 -12.84 -18.19
CA VAL A 452 10.54 -14.04 -18.47
C VAL A 452 9.62 -14.30 -17.28
N GLY A 453 8.56 -13.50 -17.15
CA GLY A 453 7.41 -13.67 -16.25
C GLY A 453 7.69 -13.70 -14.74
N GLU A 454 8.57 -14.58 -14.29
CA GLU A 454 8.91 -14.89 -12.90
C GLU A 454 10.39 -14.76 -12.57
N VAL A 455 11.24 -14.51 -13.56
CA VAL A 455 12.66 -14.23 -13.37
C VAL A 455 12.92 -12.80 -13.82
N LEU A 456 13.46 -11.98 -12.91
CA LEU A 456 14.03 -10.67 -13.24
C LEU A 456 15.56 -10.83 -13.22
N SER A 457 16.14 -10.97 -14.40
CA SER A 457 17.58 -10.85 -14.58
C SER A 457 17.88 -9.42 -15.03
N LEU A 458 18.53 -8.65 -14.17
CA LEU A 458 18.91 -7.29 -14.53
C LEU A 458 20.10 -7.33 -15.51
N PRO A 459 20.11 -6.48 -16.55
CA PRO A 459 21.14 -6.49 -17.58
C PRO A 459 22.46 -5.95 -17.02
N VAL A 460 23.58 -6.45 -17.56
CA VAL A 460 24.92 -6.00 -17.17
C VAL A 460 25.17 -4.55 -17.61
N ALA A 461 24.62 -4.17 -18.77
CA ALA A 461 24.66 -2.82 -19.33
C ALA A 461 23.31 -2.46 -19.99
N VAL A 462 22.99 -1.17 -20.02
CA VAL A 462 21.81 -0.61 -20.70
C VAL A 462 22.29 0.55 -21.56
N ALA A 463 21.90 0.55 -22.84
CA ALA A 463 22.32 1.56 -23.81
C ALA A 463 23.85 1.78 -23.85
N GLY A 464 24.62 0.69 -23.74
CA GLY A 464 26.09 0.72 -23.73
C GLY A 464 26.74 1.18 -22.42
N LYS A 465 25.96 1.52 -21.39
CA LYS A 465 26.46 1.93 -20.06
C LYS A 465 26.26 0.82 -19.03
N PRO A 466 27.27 0.51 -18.19
CA PRO A 466 27.13 -0.52 -17.15
C PRO A 466 26.05 -0.16 -16.14
N LEU A 467 25.24 -1.15 -15.73
CA LEU A 467 24.28 -0.99 -14.64
C LEU A 467 25.01 -1.08 -13.30
N VAL A 468 25.21 0.07 -12.65
CA VAL A 468 26.02 0.17 -11.43
C VAL A 468 25.16 0.31 -10.17
N ARG A 469 23.93 0.82 -10.31
CA ARG A 469 23.07 1.18 -9.17
C ARG A 469 21.64 0.71 -9.34
N ILE A 470 21.04 0.25 -8.24
CA ILE A 470 19.60 0.09 -8.09
C ILE A 470 19.10 1.20 -7.15
N GLY A 471 18.24 2.08 -7.68
CA GLY A 471 17.73 3.26 -7.00
C GLY A 471 16.79 2.93 -5.83
N PRO A 472 16.35 3.97 -5.10
CA PRO A 472 15.55 3.79 -3.89
C PRO A 472 14.17 3.29 -4.28
N ARG A 473 13.71 2.23 -3.60
CA ARG A 473 12.41 1.61 -3.86
C ARG A 473 12.20 1.24 -5.33
N ALA A 474 13.25 0.91 -6.09
CA ALA A 474 13.11 0.49 -7.49
C ALA A 474 12.38 -0.86 -7.61
N LEU A 475 12.58 -1.76 -6.66
CA LEU A 475 12.06 -3.13 -6.63
C LEU A 475 11.24 -3.41 -5.36
N PRO A 476 10.10 -2.73 -5.11
CA PRO A 476 9.26 -3.09 -3.96
C PRO A 476 8.53 -4.42 -4.18
N TRP A 477 8.13 -4.67 -5.42
CA TRP A 477 7.61 -5.92 -5.93
C TRP A 477 8.62 -6.43 -6.95
N ALA A 478 9.12 -7.61 -6.71
CA ALA A 478 10.00 -8.31 -7.63
C ALA A 478 9.40 -9.69 -7.90
N PRO A 479 9.73 -10.31 -9.04
CA PRO A 479 9.20 -11.62 -9.36
C PRO A 479 9.85 -12.71 -8.48
N ALA A 480 9.52 -13.97 -8.75
CA ALA A 480 9.93 -15.11 -7.93
C ALA A 480 11.46 -15.24 -7.82
N THR A 481 12.19 -14.98 -8.91
CA THR A 481 13.66 -14.99 -8.91
C THR A 481 14.20 -13.62 -9.30
N VAL A 482 15.15 -13.11 -8.52
CA VAL A 482 15.86 -11.86 -8.82
C VAL A 482 17.36 -12.16 -8.92
N VAL A 483 17.95 -11.80 -10.06
CA VAL A 483 19.39 -11.92 -10.30
C VAL A 483 19.98 -10.53 -10.47
N VAL A 484 20.85 -10.16 -9.52
CA VAL A 484 21.61 -8.90 -9.55
C VAL A 484 22.94 -9.15 -10.27
N PRO A 485 23.25 -8.45 -11.37
CA PRO A 485 24.46 -8.68 -12.16
C PRO A 485 25.71 -8.18 -11.43
N PRO A 486 26.90 -8.69 -11.80
CA PRO A 486 28.18 -8.34 -11.16
C PRO A 486 28.63 -6.90 -11.40
N THR A 487 27.97 -6.15 -12.30
CA THR A 487 28.24 -4.71 -12.50
C THR A 487 27.62 -3.83 -11.42
N VAL A 488 26.58 -4.30 -10.73
CA VAL A 488 25.91 -3.53 -9.68
C VAL A 488 26.82 -3.43 -8.45
N ARG A 489 27.05 -2.20 -8.00
CA ARG A 489 27.85 -1.85 -6.82
C ARG A 489 26.96 -1.47 -5.64
N THR A 490 25.85 -0.78 -5.89
CA THR A 490 24.99 -0.22 -4.83
C THR A 490 23.52 -0.56 -5.07
N ILE A 491 22.87 -1.08 -4.05
CA ILE A 491 21.41 -1.23 -3.99
C ILE A 491 20.91 -0.29 -2.91
N GLU A 492 20.13 0.72 -3.27
CA GLU A 492 19.64 1.71 -2.32
C GLU A 492 18.46 1.18 -1.48
N ARG A 493 18.00 2.00 -0.53
CA ARG A 493 16.99 1.62 0.47
C ARG A 493 15.64 1.21 -0.14
N GLU A 494 14.89 0.44 0.64
CA GLU A 494 13.48 0.08 0.40
C GLU A 494 13.22 -0.79 -0.85
N ASN A 495 14.24 -1.51 -1.33
CA ASN A 495 14.09 -2.54 -2.35
C ASN A 495 13.58 -3.84 -1.70
N THR A 496 12.30 -3.85 -1.27
CA THR A 496 11.76 -4.90 -0.39
C THR A 496 11.60 -6.27 -1.05
N CYS A 497 11.37 -6.35 -2.37
CA CYS A 497 11.20 -7.61 -3.08
C CYS A 497 10.20 -8.61 -2.43
N LYS A 498 9.01 -8.15 -2.01
CA LYS A 498 8.06 -8.87 -1.11
C LYS A 498 7.55 -10.25 -1.57
N SER A 499 7.84 -10.66 -2.81
CA SER A 499 7.36 -11.91 -3.41
C SER A 499 8.49 -12.82 -3.90
N THR A 500 9.74 -12.43 -3.70
CA THR A 500 10.89 -13.19 -4.19
C THR A 500 11.10 -14.46 -3.37
N LEU A 501 11.32 -15.56 -4.09
CA LEU A 501 11.63 -16.90 -3.61
C LEU A 501 13.14 -17.17 -3.65
N HIS A 502 13.80 -16.73 -4.73
CA HIS A 502 15.23 -16.94 -4.97
C HIS A 502 15.91 -15.61 -5.27
N LEU A 503 17.02 -15.33 -4.57
CA LEU A 503 17.79 -14.11 -4.73
C LEU A 503 19.25 -14.46 -4.99
N VAL A 504 19.79 -13.99 -6.12
CA VAL A 504 21.20 -14.14 -6.49
C VAL A 504 21.87 -12.77 -6.44
N LEU A 505 22.80 -12.62 -5.49
CA LEU A 505 23.67 -11.46 -5.37
C LEU A 505 25.04 -11.82 -5.97
N SER A 506 25.48 -11.06 -6.96
CA SER A 506 26.76 -11.32 -7.64
C SER A 506 27.95 -10.65 -6.94
N GLU A 507 29.13 -11.24 -7.11
CA GLU A 507 30.39 -10.61 -6.71
C GLU A 507 30.58 -9.26 -7.41
N GLY A 508 31.06 -8.28 -6.64
CA GLY A 508 31.15 -6.89 -7.05
C GLY A 508 30.15 -5.97 -6.33
N LEU A 509 29.08 -6.51 -5.73
CA LEU A 509 28.16 -5.72 -4.90
C LEU A 509 28.88 -5.21 -3.65
N GLN A 510 28.76 -3.91 -3.36
CA GLN A 510 29.45 -3.25 -2.24
C GLN A 510 28.49 -2.82 -1.14
N GLU A 511 27.31 -2.32 -1.49
CA GLU A 511 26.38 -1.74 -0.52
C GLU A 511 24.94 -2.20 -0.75
N ILE A 512 24.29 -2.59 0.34
CA ILE A 512 22.85 -2.89 0.39
C ILE A 512 22.21 -1.94 1.37
N GLY A 513 21.24 -1.15 0.89
CA GLY A 513 20.50 -0.17 1.66
C GLY A 513 19.65 -0.77 2.78
N GLN A 514 18.97 0.11 3.52
CA GLN A 514 18.03 -0.27 4.57
C GLN A 514 16.76 -0.89 3.98
N HIS A 515 16.14 -1.83 4.69
CA HIS A 515 14.87 -2.46 4.31
C HIS A 515 14.86 -3.10 2.91
N CYS A 516 15.97 -3.72 2.52
CA CYS A 516 16.08 -4.47 1.27
C CYS A 516 15.78 -5.97 1.48
N PHE A 517 15.20 -6.62 0.47
CA PHE A 517 14.99 -8.08 0.44
C PHE A 517 14.20 -8.65 1.63
N CYS A 518 13.14 -7.96 2.05
CA CYS A 518 12.26 -8.35 3.16
C CYS A 518 11.13 -9.27 2.66
N SER A 519 11.46 -10.51 2.32
CA SER A 519 10.48 -11.50 1.81
C SER A 519 10.38 -12.71 2.72
N ARG A 520 9.16 -12.98 3.21
CA ARG A 520 8.80 -14.19 3.96
C ARG A 520 8.83 -15.47 3.11
N LYS A 521 8.99 -15.33 1.79
CA LYS A 521 8.92 -16.45 0.85
C LYS A 521 10.29 -16.91 0.34
N LEU A 522 11.38 -16.28 0.79
CA LEU A 522 12.72 -16.73 0.45
C LEU A 522 12.91 -18.16 0.92
N GLN A 523 13.21 -19.07 -0.01
CA GLN A 523 13.30 -20.50 0.29
C GLN A 523 14.72 -20.91 0.66
N GLU A 524 15.73 -20.24 0.11
CA GLU A 524 17.13 -20.59 0.27
C GLU A 524 17.90 -19.54 1.07
N PRO A 525 18.99 -19.94 1.77
CA PRO A 525 19.87 -19.01 2.44
C PRO A 525 20.49 -18.04 1.44
N VAL A 526 20.34 -16.73 1.68
CA VAL A 526 20.91 -15.70 0.83
C VAL A 526 22.41 -15.60 1.09
N ARG A 527 23.20 -15.89 0.06
CA ARG A 527 24.66 -15.76 0.11
C ARG A 527 25.05 -14.31 -0.16
N VAL A 528 25.65 -13.67 0.84
CA VAL A 528 26.17 -12.30 0.71
C VAL A 528 27.58 -12.34 0.09
N PRO A 529 27.82 -11.66 -1.03
CA PRO A 529 29.14 -11.60 -1.67
C PRO A 529 30.22 -11.02 -0.77
N ARG A 530 31.48 -11.45 -0.97
CA ARG A 530 32.62 -10.98 -0.16
C ARG A 530 32.96 -9.51 -0.39
N THR A 531 32.50 -8.94 -1.51
CA THR A 531 32.70 -7.53 -1.83
C THR A 531 31.80 -6.59 -1.01
N VAL A 532 30.76 -7.11 -0.36
CA VAL A 532 29.80 -6.27 0.39
C VAL A 532 30.46 -5.70 1.64
N ARG A 533 30.39 -4.37 1.79
CA ARG A 533 31.00 -3.63 2.90
C ARG A 533 29.96 -3.10 3.88
N TRP A 534 28.71 -2.98 3.44
CA TRP A 534 27.63 -2.52 4.30
C TRP A 534 26.28 -3.09 3.89
N ILE A 535 25.49 -3.44 4.91
CA ILE A 535 24.10 -3.86 4.79
C ILE A 535 23.30 -3.02 5.78
N GLY A 536 22.31 -2.29 5.30
CA GLY A 536 21.49 -1.43 6.12
C GLY A 536 20.53 -2.21 7.04
N PRO A 537 20.14 -1.62 8.18
CA PRO A 537 19.20 -2.24 9.10
C PRO A 537 17.84 -2.58 8.46
N GLY A 538 17.24 -3.65 8.98
CA GLY A 538 15.95 -4.17 8.50
C GLY A 538 16.03 -4.92 7.17
N SER A 539 17.20 -5.03 6.55
CA SER A 539 17.39 -5.86 5.36
C SER A 539 17.39 -7.35 5.69
N PHE A 540 16.96 -8.16 4.72
CA PHE A 540 16.85 -9.62 4.84
C PHE A 540 15.90 -10.09 5.96
N GLU A 541 14.92 -9.28 6.36
CA GLU A 541 13.89 -9.67 7.33
C GLU A 541 13.27 -11.02 6.94
N TYR A 542 13.13 -11.94 7.92
CA TYR A 542 12.70 -13.33 7.75
C TYR A 542 13.66 -14.29 7.03
N ALA A 543 14.79 -13.80 6.50
CA ALA A 543 15.69 -14.63 5.71
C ALA A 543 16.79 -15.27 6.56
N GLN A 544 17.32 -16.38 6.07
CA GLN A 544 18.61 -16.91 6.47
C GLN A 544 19.68 -16.29 5.57
N VAL A 545 20.73 -15.70 6.16
CA VAL A 545 21.84 -15.08 5.44
C VAL A 545 23.14 -15.82 5.71
N VAL A 546 23.95 -16.00 4.67
CA VAL A 546 25.28 -16.61 4.74
C VAL A 546 26.33 -15.53 4.55
N LEU A 547 27.15 -15.32 5.57
CA LEU A 547 28.19 -14.30 5.65
C LEU A 547 29.57 -14.96 5.75
N GLY A 548 30.62 -14.26 5.33
CA GLY A 548 32.01 -14.73 5.47
C GLY A 548 32.33 -15.98 4.66
N ASP A 549 31.72 -16.18 3.49
CA ASP A 549 31.83 -17.42 2.69
C ASP A 549 31.40 -18.69 3.44
N GLY A 550 30.33 -18.59 4.22
CA GLY A 550 29.85 -19.71 5.03
C GLY A 550 30.34 -19.70 6.48
N ALA A 551 31.24 -18.79 6.85
CA ALA A 551 31.73 -18.68 8.23
C ALA A 551 30.60 -18.42 9.25
N LEU A 552 29.55 -17.70 8.86
CA LEU A 552 28.35 -17.52 9.66
C LEU A 552 27.09 -17.69 8.82
N VAL A 553 26.17 -18.48 9.34
CA VAL A 553 24.80 -18.57 8.86
C VAL A 553 23.89 -17.96 9.92
N ALA A 554 23.36 -16.76 9.65
CA ALA A 554 22.53 -16.02 10.59
C ALA A 554 21.06 -16.05 10.17
N HIS A 555 20.16 -16.21 11.13
CA HIS A 555 18.72 -16.08 10.91
C HIS A 555 18.30 -14.67 11.29
N VAL A 556 17.79 -13.91 10.33
CA VAL A 556 17.45 -12.51 10.56
C VAL A 556 16.06 -12.40 11.18
N SER A 557 15.94 -11.51 12.18
CA SER A 557 14.69 -11.24 12.89
C SER A 557 13.52 -10.90 11.96
N SER A 558 12.32 -11.24 12.40
CA SER A 558 11.05 -10.76 11.81
C SER A 558 10.66 -9.34 12.23
N SER A 559 11.55 -8.64 12.94
CA SER A 559 11.31 -7.32 13.53
C SER A 559 12.37 -6.34 13.10
N GLN A 560 11.96 -5.28 12.42
CA GLN A 560 12.85 -4.23 11.93
C GLN A 560 13.53 -3.44 13.06
N MET A 561 12.96 -3.47 14.27
CA MET A 561 13.54 -2.81 15.45
C MET A 561 14.70 -3.60 16.07
N ASP A 562 14.84 -4.89 15.74
CA ASP A 562 15.83 -5.80 16.32
C ASP A 562 16.92 -6.17 15.28
N SER A 563 17.30 -5.22 14.43
CA SER A 563 18.30 -5.45 13.38
C SER A 563 19.69 -5.70 14.00
N CYS A 564 20.31 -6.82 13.60
CA CYS A 564 21.71 -7.11 13.94
C CYS A 564 22.70 -6.50 12.93
N PHE A 565 22.24 -5.89 11.84
CA PHE A 565 23.11 -5.11 10.94
C PHE A 565 23.34 -3.70 11.47
N TRP A 566 24.54 -3.16 11.28
CA TRP A 566 24.92 -1.83 11.76
C TRP A 566 24.18 -0.71 11.01
N PRO A 567 23.72 0.35 11.72
CA PRO A 567 22.97 1.46 11.12
C PRO A 567 23.79 2.27 10.12
N GLU A 568 25.11 2.30 10.31
CA GLU A 568 26.09 2.94 9.43
C GLU A 568 27.25 1.97 9.19
N PRO A 569 28.09 2.19 8.15
CA PRO A 569 29.30 1.42 7.95
C PRO A 569 30.15 1.41 9.21
N HIS A 570 30.29 0.24 9.83
CA HIS A 570 31.08 0.13 11.05
C HIS A 570 32.56 0.29 10.69
N ALA A 571 33.26 1.19 11.39
CA ALA A 571 34.71 1.36 11.27
C ALA A 571 35.45 0.18 11.91
N GLY A 572 35.29 -1.02 11.35
CA GLY A 572 36.21 -2.13 11.60
C GLY A 572 37.55 -1.83 10.95
N ASP A 573 38.65 -2.37 11.51
CA ASP A 573 40.02 -2.17 11.01
C ASP A 573 40.08 -2.25 9.48
N ALA A 574 40.33 -1.11 8.82
CA ALA A 574 40.34 -0.97 7.37
C ALA A 574 41.39 -1.86 6.65
N ALA A 575 42.24 -2.56 7.42
CA ALA A 575 43.29 -3.46 6.97
C ALA A 575 42.91 -4.96 7.04
N ALA A 576 41.77 -5.33 7.61
CA ALA A 576 41.35 -6.73 7.71
C ALA A 576 40.50 -7.16 6.48
N PRO A 577 40.73 -8.36 5.90
CA PRO A 577 39.85 -8.91 4.87
C PRO A 577 38.42 -9.09 5.44
N PHE A 578 37.41 -8.96 4.58
CA PHE A 578 35.97 -9.13 4.85
C PHE A 578 35.65 -9.89 6.15
N ALA A 579 35.39 -9.14 7.23
CA ALA A 579 35.10 -9.70 8.55
C ALA A 579 33.59 -9.67 8.80
N VAL A 580 33.02 -10.82 9.18
CA VAL A 580 31.59 -10.94 9.52
C VAL A 580 31.16 -9.91 10.57
N SER A 581 32.04 -9.62 11.56
CA SER A 581 31.79 -8.65 12.63
C SER A 581 31.67 -7.20 12.15
N ALA A 582 32.28 -6.85 11.02
CA ALA A 582 32.18 -5.50 10.44
C ALA A 582 30.81 -5.26 9.80
N LEU A 583 30.17 -6.32 9.29
CA LEU A 583 28.81 -6.25 8.71
C LEU A 583 27.72 -6.48 9.76
N PHE A 584 27.98 -7.37 10.71
CA PHE A 584 26.96 -7.95 11.57
C PHE A 584 27.35 -7.85 13.05
N ASN A 585 26.47 -7.26 13.85
CA ASN A 585 26.62 -7.14 15.29
C ASN A 585 26.36 -8.50 15.97
N LEU A 586 27.43 -9.27 16.14
CA LEU A 586 27.41 -10.59 16.75
C LEU A 586 26.90 -10.56 18.20
N ALA A 587 27.22 -9.52 18.97
CA ALA A 587 26.77 -9.40 20.35
C ALA A 587 25.25 -9.21 20.44
N ALA A 588 24.68 -8.37 19.57
CA ALA A 588 23.24 -8.20 19.48
C ALA A 588 22.54 -9.50 19.02
N TYR A 589 23.15 -10.23 18.09
CA TYR A 589 22.62 -11.51 17.63
C TYR A 589 22.64 -12.58 18.73
N ASP A 590 23.75 -12.69 19.47
CA ASP A 590 23.89 -13.64 20.57
C ASP A 590 22.88 -13.34 21.69
N ASP A 591 22.67 -12.06 22.02
CA ASP A 591 21.60 -11.60 22.92
C ASP A 591 20.20 -11.97 22.42
N GLN A 592 19.96 -11.84 21.11
CA GLN A 592 18.68 -12.20 20.50
C GLN A 592 18.41 -13.71 20.60
N LEU A 593 19.43 -14.55 20.39
CA LEU A 593 19.35 -16.00 20.52
C LEU A 593 19.02 -16.44 21.95
N LEU A 594 19.67 -15.81 22.94
CA LEU A 594 19.41 -16.06 24.37
C LEU A 594 17.97 -15.68 24.77
N ARG A 595 17.42 -14.61 24.20
CA ARG A 595 16.04 -14.17 24.46
C ARG A 595 14.98 -14.89 23.62
N GLN A 596 15.38 -15.65 22.60
CA GLN A 596 14.48 -16.28 21.60
C GLN A 596 13.54 -15.28 20.90
N SER A 597 13.97 -14.02 20.75
CA SER A 597 13.07 -12.97 20.27
C SER A 597 12.89 -13.01 18.76
N ARG A 598 11.66 -13.29 18.30
CA ARG A 598 11.15 -12.98 16.94
C ARG A 598 11.97 -13.56 15.77
N LEU A 599 12.68 -14.67 16.01
CA LEU A 599 13.39 -15.41 14.96
C LEU A 599 12.42 -16.33 14.20
N PRO A 600 12.51 -16.42 12.85
CA PRO A 600 11.68 -17.34 12.06
C PRO A 600 11.87 -18.82 12.43
N ASP A 601 13.14 -19.23 12.61
CA ASP A 601 13.52 -20.56 13.08
C ASP A 601 14.53 -20.45 14.24
N PRO A 602 14.05 -20.36 15.50
CA PRO A 602 14.92 -20.23 16.66
C PRO A 602 15.85 -21.43 16.85
N MET A 603 15.41 -22.66 16.50
CA MET A 603 16.22 -23.86 16.70
C MET A 603 17.36 -23.93 15.68
N GLY A 604 17.06 -23.70 14.40
CA GLY A 604 18.07 -23.62 13.35
C GLY A 604 19.06 -22.49 13.61
N ALA A 605 18.61 -21.35 14.12
CA ALA A 605 19.48 -20.24 14.49
C ALA A 605 20.51 -20.61 15.56
N LEU A 606 20.11 -21.35 16.61
CA LEU A 606 21.02 -21.85 17.64
C LEU A 606 22.03 -22.85 17.08
N LEU A 607 21.57 -23.81 16.28
CA LEU A 607 22.44 -24.82 15.66
C LEU A 607 23.47 -24.16 14.73
N HIS A 608 23.05 -23.22 13.89
CA HIS A 608 23.93 -22.51 12.96
C HIS A 608 24.93 -21.62 13.70
N ARG A 609 24.53 -20.97 14.81
CA ARG A 609 25.48 -20.16 15.59
C ARG A 609 26.52 -21.02 16.30
N LEU A 610 26.13 -22.16 16.89
CA LEU A 610 27.09 -23.09 17.51
C LEU A 610 28.01 -23.78 16.49
N ALA A 611 27.50 -24.03 15.28
CA ALA A 611 28.27 -24.62 14.19
C ALA A 611 29.13 -23.60 13.42
N SER A 612 28.96 -22.30 13.67
CA SER A 612 29.69 -21.23 12.94
C SER A 612 31.19 -21.26 13.20
N ASP A 613 31.98 -20.74 12.26
CA ASP A 613 33.44 -20.59 12.39
C ASP A 613 33.82 -19.32 13.15
N VAL A 614 32.86 -18.41 13.33
CA VAL A 614 33.02 -17.18 14.09
C VAL A 614 33.13 -17.49 15.59
N PRO A 615 34.15 -16.99 16.30
CA PRO A 615 34.31 -17.20 17.74
C PRO A 615 33.03 -16.88 18.54
N LEU A 616 32.81 -17.68 19.58
CA LEU A 616 31.68 -17.55 20.48
C LEU A 616 32.20 -17.62 21.92
N ASP A 617 31.80 -16.65 22.74
CA ASP A 617 32.18 -16.61 24.15
C ASP A 617 31.75 -17.89 24.88
N ASP A 618 32.59 -18.35 25.80
CA ASP A 618 32.40 -19.61 26.52
C ASP A 618 31.13 -19.63 27.37
N ALA A 619 30.77 -18.50 27.98
CA ALA A 619 29.56 -18.40 28.79
C ALA A 619 28.31 -18.42 27.91
N ILE A 620 28.33 -17.67 26.80
CA ILE A 620 27.25 -17.65 25.80
C ILE A 620 27.09 -19.04 25.19
N ARG A 621 28.18 -19.69 24.75
CA ARG A 621 28.16 -21.05 24.19
C ARG A 621 27.47 -22.03 25.12
N LYS A 622 27.84 -22.05 26.41
CA LYS A 622 27.22 -22.93 27.41
C LYS A 622 25.73 -22.63 27.59
N ALA A 623 25.32 -21.38 27.54
CA ALA A 623 23.91 -20.99 27.63
C ALA A 623 23.10 -21.47 26.41
N LEU A 624 23.62 -21.28 25.19
CA LEU A 624 22.97 -21.74 23.95
C LEU A 624 22.87 -23.27 23.90
N VAL A 625 23.91 -24.00 24.32
CA VAL A 625 23.89 -25.47 24.40
C VAL A 625 22.82 -25.94 25.40
N ARG A 626 22.73 -25.34 26.59
CA ARG A 626 21.69 -25.67 27.58
C ARG A 626 20.29 -25.48 27.03
N GLN A 627 20.08 -24.43 26.25
CA GLN A 627 18.81 -24.14 25.61
C GLN A 627 18.44 -25.21 24.56
N LEU A 628 19.39 -25.61 23.72
CA LEU A 628 19.22 -26.69 22.73
C LEU A 628 19.05 -28.08 23.38
N GLN A 629 19.69 -28.33 24.52
CA GLN A 629 19.59 -29.58 25.27
C GLN A 629 18.33 -29.67 26.16
N SER A 630 17.48 -28.64 26.17
CA SER A 630 16.19 -28.71 26.85
C SER A 630 15.33 -29.86 26.28
N ASP A 631 14.55 -30.51 27.14
CA ASP A 631 13.76 -31.70 26.78
C ASP A 631 12.82 -31.46 25.58
N ALA A 632 12.40 -30.21 25.36
CA ALA A 632 11.52 -29.82 24.25
C ALA A 632 12.22 -29.72 22.88
N LEU A 633 13.53 -29.41 22.85
CA LEU A 633 14.27 -29.14 21.60
C LEU A 633 15.32 -30.20 21.27
N ARG A 634 15.82 -30.93 22.27
CA ARG A 634 16.97 -31.85 22.13
C ARG A 634 16.78 -32.88 21.01
N GLU A 635 15.68 -33.62 21.00
CA GLU A 635 15.44 -34.67 19.99
C GLU A 635 15.29 -34.05 18.59
N LYS A 636 14.51 -32.97 18.46
CA LYS A 636 14.30 -32.27 17.19
C LYS A 636 15.59 -31.70 16.63
N ALA A 637 16.46 -31.17 17.48
CA ALA A 637 17.76 -30.64 17.10
C ALA A 637 18.69 -31.76 16.61
N MET A 638 18.73 -32.91 17.29
CA MET A 638 19.53 -34.07 16.87
C MET A 638 19.04 -34.66 15.54
N GLU A 639 17.73 -34.72 15.33
CA GLU A 639 17.11 -35.12 14.06
C GLU A 639 17.43 -34.13 12.93
N ALA A 640 17.37 -32.82 13.19
CA ALA A 640 17.74 -31.79 12.22
C ALA A 640 19.21 -31.88 11.81
N VAL A 641 20.12 -32.07 12.77
CA VAL A 641 21.55 -32.29 12.51
C VAL A 641 21.77 -33.54 11.67
N ALA A 642 21.04 -34.62 11.93
CA ALA A 642 21.16 -35.85 11.14
C ALA A 642 20.64 -35.68 9.70
N ARG A 643 19.58 -34.88 9.51
CA ARG A 643 18.94 -34.65 8.22
C ARG A 643 19.73 -33.70 7.31
N GLU A 644 20.24 -32.60 7.87
CA GLU A 644 20.82 -31.48 7.08
C GLU A 644 22.28 -31.13 7.44
N GLY A 645 22.81 -31.62 8.56
CA GLY A 645 24.13 -31.20 9.06
C GLY A 645 25.30 -31.77 8.24
N SER A 646 26.27 -30.93 7.85
CA SER A 646 27.50 -31.39 7.19
C SER A 646 28.48 -32.04 8.19
N ARG A 647 29.52 -32.74 7.71
CA ARG A 647 30.62 -33.23 8.59
C ARG A 647 31.20 -32.10 9.44
N HIS A 648 31.42 -30.93 8.83
CA HIS A 648 31.90 -29.72 9.52
C HIS A 648 30.95 -29.30 10.65
N THR A 649 29.64 -29.27 10.37
CA THR A 649 28.61 -28.97 11.37
C THR A 649 28.69 -29.92 12.57
N VAL A 650 28.80 -31.23 12.33
CA VAL A 650 28.90 -32.24 13.39
C VAL A 650 30.16 -32.07 14.22
N GLU A 651 31.31 -31.80 13.58
CA GLU A 651 32.56 -31.51 14.28
C GLU A 651 32.45 -30.28 15.18
N ARG A 652 31.87 -29.19 14.68
CA ARG A 652 31.69 -27.96 15.44
C ARG A 652 30.72 -28.16 16.61
N LEU A 653 29.64 -28.92 16.42
CA LEU A 653 28.68 -29.23 17.48
C LEU A 653 29.25 -30.16 18.56
N LEU A 654 30.12 -31.10 18.18
CA LEU A 654 30.90 -31.90 19.13
C LEU A 654 31.84 -31.00 19.96
N LYS A 655 32.61 -30.13 19.30
CA LYS A 655 33.50 -29.16 19.97
C LYS A 655 32.72 -28.18 20.87
N ALA A 656 31.51 -27.81 20.47
CA ALA A 656 30.65 -26.93 21.25
C ALA A 656 30.07 -27.61 22.51
N GLY A 657 30.10 -28.95 22.59
CA GLY A 657 29.54 -29.73 23.69
C GLY A 657 28.04 -30.01 23.56
N PHE A 658 27.45 -29.83 22.37
CA PHE A 658 26.07 -30.25 22.11
C PHE A 658 25.98 -31.78 21.97
N ILE A 659 26.94 -32.36 21.23
CA ILE A 659 27.17 -33.80 21.21
C ILE A 659 28.12 -34.11 22.35
N ASP A 660 27.61 -34.78 23.38
CA ASP A 660 28.33 -35.20 24.58
C ASP A 660 28.18 -36.71 24.79
N ASP A 661 28.82 -37.28 25.80
CA ASP A 661 28.76 -38.73 26.06
C ASP A 661 27.33 -39.26 26.21
N ALA A 662 26.38 -38.43 26.64
CA ALA A 662 24.99 -38.82 26.83
C ALA A 662 24.17 -38.80 25.53
N THR A 663 24.47 -37.89 24.59
CA THR A 663 23.80 -37.83 23.27
C THR A 663 24.53 -38.60 22.17
N PHE A 664 25.80 -38.96 22.38
CA PHE A 664 26.68 -39.50 21.35
C PHE A 664 26.11 -40.72 20.62
N ASP A 665 25.73 -41.77 21.35
CA ASP A 665 25.23 -43.02 20.76
C ASP A 665 23.91 -42.80 20.01
N ARG A 666 23.05 -41.93 20.55
CA ARG A 666 21.77 -41.57 19.93
C ARG A 666 21.97 -40.80 18.63
N GLN A 667 22.88 -39.83 18.60
CA GLN A 667 23.19 -39.05 17.40
C GLN A 667 23.77 -39.92 16.29
N ILE A 668 24.62 -40.90 16.62
CA ILE A 668 25.14 -41.87 15.65
C ILE A 668 24.03 -42.73 15.05
N GLU A 669 23.08 -43.18 15.86
CA GLU A 669 21.93 -43.93 15.37
C GLU A 669 21.13 -43.12 14.35
N LEU A 670 20.85 -41.84 14.66
CA LEU A 670 20.13 -40.93 13.75
C LEU A 670 20.92 -40.67 12.46
N LEU A 671 22.23 -40.42 12.54
CA LEU A 671 23.09 -40.23 11.37
C LEU A 671 23.16 -41.47 10.47
N ARG A 672 23.17 -42.68 11.05
CA ARG A 672 23.09 -43.94 10.30
C ARG A 672 21.77 -44.07 9.56
N ARG A 673 20.65 -43.76 10.22
CA ARG A 673 19.31 -43.77 9.61
C ARG A 673 19.19 -42.75 8.46
N ALA A 674 19.88 -41.62 8.58
CA ALA A 674 19.96 -40.59 7.55
C ALA A 674 21.04 -40.86 6.47
N ASN A 675 21.69 -42.03 6.49
CA ASN A 675 22.73 -42.44 5.54
C ASN A 675 23.97 -41.51 5.47
N ARG A 676 24.37 -40.93 6.60
CA ARG A 676 25.53 -40.02 6.73
C ARG A 676 26.77 -40.74 7.26
N ALA A 677 27.29 -41.67 6.45
CA ALA A 677 28.42 -42.53 6.82
C ALA A 677 29.71 -41.74 7.13
N ASP A 678 29.92 -40.62 6.44
CA ASP A 678 31.03 -39.68 6.64
C ASP A 678 31.07 -39.11 8.07
N CYS A 679 29.91 -38.66 8.58
CA CYS A 679 29.78 -38.09 9.91
C CYS A 679 29.91 -39.15 11.01
N VAL A 680 29.38 -40.35 10.76
CA VAL A 680 29.49 -41.48 11.70
C VAL A 680 30.94 -41.94 11.83
N ALA A 681 31.67 -42.05 10.71
CA ALA A 681 33.08 -42.41 10.73
C ALA A 681 33.90 -41.41 11.55
N PHE A 682 33.68 -40.10 11.33
CA PHE A 682 34.34 -39.04 12.09
C PHE A 682 34.07 -39.13 13.60
N LEU A 683 32.80 -39.27 14.01
CA LEU A 683 32.47 -39.39 15.43
C LEU A 683 33.15 -40.61 16.07
N MET A 684 33.13 -41.77 15.39
CA MET A 684 33.78 -42.98 15.90
C MET A 684 35.29 -42.83 16.04
N GLU A 685 35.95 -42.17 15.08
CA GLU A 685 37.39 -41.85 15.15
C GLU A 685 37.71 -40.96 16.36
N GLN A 686 36.92 -39.90 16.58
CA GLN A 686 37.08 -39.02 17.75
C GLN A 686 36.88 -39.75 19.08
N ARG A 687 35.95 -40.71 19.16
CA ARG A 687 35.77 -41.55 20.37
C ARG A 687 36.93 -42.51 20.60
N HIS A 688 37.59 -42.98 19.55
CA HIS A 688 38.79 -43.82 19.65
C HIS A 688 40.03 -43.02 20.08
N GLU A 689 40.12 -41.75 19.73
CA GLU A 689 41.21 -40.84 20.12
C GLU A 689 41.09 -40.31 21.56
N GLN A 690 39.90 -40.35 22.17
CA GLN A 690 39.72 -39.99 23.57
C GLN A 690 40.39 -41.04 24.50
N PRO A 691 41.21 -40.63 25.49
CA PRO A 691 41.83 -41.56 26.41
C PRO A 691 40.73 -42.27 27.21
N LYS A 692 40.72 -43.61 27.14
CA LYS A 692 39.83 -44.43 27.97
C LYS A 692 39.94 -43.96 29.43
N PRO A 693 38.83 -43.67 30.13
CA PRO A 693 38.89 -43.34 31.54
C PRO A 693 39.63 -44.48 32.23
N THR A 694 40.68 -44.14 32.99
CA THR A 694 41.45 -45.08 33.77
C THR A 694 40.47 -45.88 34.62
N SER A 695 40.26 -47.14 34.23
CA SER A 695 39.32 -48.00 34.93
C SER A 695 39.71 -48.04 36.41
N SER A 696 38.72 -48.03 37.28
CA SER A 696 38.83 -48.09 38.75
C SER A 696 39.69 -49.25 39.29
N ARG A 697 40.22 -50.14 38.43
CA ARG A 697 41.20 -51.16 38.78
C ARG A 697 42.57 -50.63 39.20
N ALA A 698 42.92 -49.38 38.94
CA ALA A 698 44.19 -48.79 39.39
C ALA A 698 44.18 -48.30 40.86
N ARG A 699 43.05 -48.37 41.58
CA ARG A 699 42.97 -47.99 43.02
C ARG A 699 43.21 -49.14 44.00
N PHE A 700 43.38 -50.38 43.54
CA PHE A 700 43.56 -51.56 44.39
C PHE A 700 44.90 -52.29 44.17
N ALA A 701 45.92 -51.58 43.66
CA ALA A 701 47.29 -52.08 43.66
C ALA A 701 48.11 -51.25 44.66
N LEU A 702 48.02 -51.63 45.94
CA LEU A 702 48.96 -51.28 47.00
C LEU A 702 49.42 -52.58 47.65
#